data_AF-A0A3P8XE63-F1
#
_entry.id   AF-A0A3P8XE63-F1
#
_cell.length_a   1.000
_cell.length_b   1.000
_cell.length_c   1.000
_cell.angle_alpha   90.00
_cell.angle_beta   90.00
_cell.angle_gamma   90.00
#
_symmetry.space_group_name_H-M   'P 1'
#
loop_
_entity.id
_entity.type
_entity.pdbx_description
1 polymer ?
#
loop_
_entity_poly.entity_id
_entity_poly.type
_entity_poly.pdbx_seq_one_letter_code
_entity_poly.pdbx_strand_id
1 'polypeptide(L)'
;MITPFFVENFWGEKNNGFDVLYHNMKHGQISSKELTDFIRERATIEEVYARSMTKLAKSAGNFSQLGTFAPVWDVFKTSTDKLAGCHMELVRKLQELIKEVQKYVDDQAKAHKKTKEEVASTLEAVQTIQTTAVTLHKSKENYNAKTVEQERLRKEGATQRDLEKAGVKAKKATEAYKGLVEKYAAAKLEFEQKMAETAQKFQDIEESHIVHMKNIIESYTQSVDETHVQIGEVHAEFERNMENTSVESLIQKLSESKGTGRERPGKIGYFLNLCVPHAKENSFYSSSDSEDDDEPRKFRVEIKPVAPNNGTHQTRASIDQLKASIGNISLSPPTSVRQIPAASFPPKSVTPPFCSRWKRHILVHFNVPLSLSLSGTSRGPSPVTLSSQDALPIAVAFTESVNAYFKGADPTKCIVKITGDMTLSFPMGIIKVFTSNPSPAVLTFKLKNTSKLEQVLPNQTLLFSDPSQSDANSKDFWFNMQALTSYLRKASEQNPAASYYNVDILKYQVSSNGIQSTPLNLAVYWKCTPSTTDLRLDYRYNPESMLCPGPLSNVQVLVPVDGGVTNMQSLPTAVWNSELNKTLWKLSDISERSDNEGSGSLRAKFELSDGPSSPSTLAVQFVSEGSTLSGVDMDLLGTGYRLSLNKKRFATGRYMAEC
;
A
#
# COMPACT_ATOMS: atom_id res chain seq x y z
N MET A 1 -4.35 41.17 10.18
CA MET A 1 -3.15 40.98 9.36
C MET A 1 -2.29 39.95 10.05
N ILE A 2 -1.87 38.92 9.32
CA ILE A 2 -0.85 37.97 9.79
C ILE A 2 0.52 38.67 9.69
N THR A 3 1.49 38.25 10.51
CA THR A 3 2.87 38.75 10.46
C THR A 3 3.45 38.59 9.05
N PRO A 4 4.24 39.55 8.52
CA PRO A 4 4.75 39.53 7.15
C PRO A 4 5.94 38.55 6.98
N PHE A 5 5.73 37.28 7.32
CA PHE A 5 6.74 36.22 7.32
C PHE A 5 7.48 36.09 5.98
N PHE A 6 6.80 36.27 4.84
CA PHE A 6 7.44 36.19 3.53
C PHE A 6 8.39 37.38 3.29
N VAL A 7 8.02 38.56 3.78
CA VAL A 7 8.89 39.76 3.74
C VAL A 7 10.10 39.59 4.66
N GLU A 8 9.97 38.87 5.78
CA GLU A 8 11.08 38.66 6.72
C GLU A 8 12.07 37.57 6.28
N ASN A 9 11.60 36.52 5.59
CA ASN A 9 12.38 35.27 5.43
C ASN A 9 12.91 34.99 4.00
N PHE A 10 12.43 35.68 2.96
CA PHE A 10 12.79 35.37 1.56
C PHE A 10 13.88 36.28 0.99
N TRP A 11 14.87 36.60 1.83
CA TRP A 11 16.13 37.26 1.45
C TRP A 11 17.25 36.24 1.19
N GLY A 12 18.50 36.71 1.18
CA GLY A 12 19.71 35.89 1.12
C GLY A 12 20.66 36.30 0.00
N GLU A 13 21.94 35.97 0.13
CA GLU A 13 23.04 36.44 -0.74
C GLU A 13 22.84 36.16 -2.24
N LYS A 14 21.99 35.18 -2.59
CA LYS A 14 21.68 34.79 -3.97
C LYS A 14 20.50 35.56 -4.58
N ASN A 15 19.75 36.32 -3.78
CA ASN A 15 18.55 37.07 -4.19
C ASN A 15 17.49 36.19 -4.89
N ASN A 16 17.38 34.91 -4.53
CA ASN A 16 16.53 33.91 -5.19
C ASN A 16 15.15 33.72 -4.52
N GLY A 17 14.80 34.56 -3.54
CA GLY A 17 13.52 34.47 -2.83
C GLY A 17 12.31 34.65 -3.74
N PHE A 18 12.41 35.53 -4.74
CA PHE A 18 11.37 35.74 -5.76
C PHE A 18 11.02 34.44 -6.48
N ASP A 19 12.02 33.68 -6.96
CA ASP A 19 11.80 32.44 -7.70
C ASP A 19 11.11 31.39 -6.82
N VAL A 20 11.53 31.28 -5.56
CA VAL A 20 10.94 30.34 -4.59
C VAL A 20 9.46 30.68 -4.34
N LEU A 21 9.13 31.95 -4.09
CA LEU A 21 7.75 32.38 -3.83
C LEU A 21 6.85 32.26 -5.07
N TYR A 22 7.35 32.67 -6.24
CA TYR A 22 6.62 32.55 -7.50
C TYR A 22 6.34 31.09 -7.86
N HIS A 23 7.29 30.18 -7.63
CA HIS A 23 7.07 28.75 -7.80
C HIS A 23 6.16 28.15 -6.72
N ASN A 24 6.19 28.62 -5.47
CA ASN A 24 5.24 28.19 -4.44
C ASN A 24 3.80 28.49 -4.83
N MET A 25 3.51 29.73 -5.25
CA MET A 25 2.20 30.11 -5.80
C MET A 25 1.78 29.16 -6.93
N LYS A 26 2.69 28.81 -7.84
CA LYS A 26 2.40 27.85 -8.91
C LYS A 26 2.11 26.43 -8.40
N HIS A 27 2.71 25.99 -7.29
CA HIS A 27 2.42 24.70 -6.66
C HIS A 27 1.03 24.65 -6.00
N GLY A 28 0.44 25.78 -5.58
CA GLY A 28 -0.94 25.81 -5.09
C GLY A 28 -1.98 25.22 -6.07
N GLN A 29 -1.71 25.30 -7.39
CA GLN A 29 -2.56 24.66 -8.40
C GLN A 29 -2.47 23.12 -8.42
N ILE A 30 -1.39 22.55 -7.89
CA ILE A 30 -1.21 21.11 -7.73
C ILE A 30 -2.10 20.65 -6.58
N SER A 31 -1.99 21.31 -5.42
CA SER A 31 -2.83 21.06 -4.23
C SER A 31 -4.33 21.07 -4.55
N SER A 32 -4.79 22.07 -5.30
CA SER A 32 -6.19 22.17 -5.73
C SER A 32 -6.63 20.97 -6.60
N LYS A 33 -5.76 20.46 -7.48
CA LYS A 33 -6.05 19.31 -8.34
C LYS A 33 -6.03 17.98 -7.59
N GLU A 34 -5.05 17.79 -6.72
CA GLU A 34 -4.95 16.60 -5.86
C GLU A 34 -6.18 16.47 -4.95
N LEU A 35 -6.72 17.58 -4.43
CA LEU A 35 -7.99 17.60 -3.71
C LEU A 35 -9.18 17.18 -4.60
N THR A 36 -9.27 17.70 -5.84
CA THR A 36 -10.32 17.29 -6.81
C THR A 36 -10.28 15.78 -7.08
N ASP A 37 -9.08 15.23 -7.27
CA ASP A 37 -8.90 13.80 -7.55
C ASP A 37 -9.23 12.94 -6.33
N PHE A 38 -8.87 13.37 -5.12
CA PHE A 38 -9.25 12.71 -3.86
C PHE A 38 -10.78 12.66 -3.67
N ILE A 39 -11.48 13.78 -3.88
CA ILE A 39 -12.95 13.84 -3.74
C ILE A 39 -13.61 12.95 -4.81
N ARG A 40 -13.04 12.85 -6.02
CA ARG A 40 -13.53 11.97 -7.10
C ARG A 40 -13.39 10.48 -6.74
N GLU A 41 -12.29 10.08 -6.13
CA GLU A 41 -12.11 8.70 -5.66
C GLU A 41 -13.09 8.38 -4.52
N ARG A 42 -13.26 9.29 -3.55
CA ARG A 42 -14.28 9.14 -2.49
C ARG A 42 -15.68 8.97 -3.08
N ALA A 43 -16.08 9.82 -4.03
CA ALA A 43 -17.38 9.72 -4.70
C ALA A 43 -17.55 8.38 -5.43
N THR A 44 -16.49 7.86 -6.05
CA THR A 44 -16.51 6.55 -6.73
C THR A 44 -16.75 5.40 -5.74
N ILE A 45 -16.12 5.43 -4.57
CA ILE A 45 -16.30 4.43 -3.51
C ILE A 45 -17.75 4.47 -2.98
N GLU A 46 -18.27 5.66 -2.67
CA GLU A 46 -19.66 5.83 -2.21
C GLU A 46 -20.68 5.36 -3.27
N GLU A 47 -20.41 5.61 -4.56
CA GLU A 47 -21.27 5.17 -5.66
C GLU A 47 -21.30 3.64 -5.78
N VAL A 48 -20.15 2.97 -5.64
CA VAL A 48 -20.06 1.50 -5.63
C VAL A 48 -20.81 0.91 -4.43
N TYR A 49 -20.70 1.52 -3.25
CA TYR A 49 -21.43 1.11 -2.06
C TYR A 49 -22.95 1.24 -2.25
N ALA A 50 -23.43 2.44 -2.62
CA ALA A 50 -24.84 2.72 -2.88
C ALA A 50 -25.43 1.78 -3.93
N ARG A 51 -24.77 1.58 -5.08
CA ARG A 51 -25.21 0.65 -6.13
C ARG A 51 -25.27 -0.80 -5.66
N SER A 52 -24.40 -1.19 -4.74
CA SER A 52 -24.42 -2.54 -4.13
C SER A 52 -25.58 -2.70 -3.15
N MET A 53 -25.87 -1.68 -2.36
CA MET A 53 -27.05 -1.63 -1.47
C MET A 53 -28.37 -1.66 -2.27
N THR A 54 -28.50 -0.94 -3.39
CA THR A 54 -29.67 -1.05 -4.27
C THR A 54 -29.84 -2.47 -4.85
N LYS A 55 -28.75 -3.19 -5.14
CA LYS A 55 -28.83 -4.61 -5.57
C LYS A 55 -29.31 -5.51 -4.43
N LEU A 56 -28.84 -5.27 -3.20
CA LEU A 56 -29.27 -6.01 -2.01
C LEU A 56 -30.75 -5.79 -1.71
N ALA A 57 -31.25 -4.54 -1.78
CA ALA A 57 -32.66 -4.20 -1.62
C ALA A 57 -33.54 -4.95 -2.64
N LYS A 58 -33.12 -5.00 -3.92
CA LYS A 58 -33.79 -5.80 -4.96
C LYS A 58 -33.76 -7.30 -4.67
N SER A 59 -32.67 -7.82 -4.13
CA SER A 59 -32.58 -9.23 -3.71
C SER A 59 -33.55 -9.54 -2.56
N ALA A 60 -33.69 -8.65 -1.58
CA ALA A 60 -34.65 -8.81 -0.49
C ALA A 60 -36.10 -8.88 -1.00
N GLY A 61 -36.44 -8.09 -2.01
CA GLY A 61 -37.73 -8.16 -2.71
C GLY A 61 -37.99 -9.47 -3.47
N ASN A 62 -36.95 -10.26 -3.78
CA ASN A 62 -37.05 -11.53 -4.50
C ASN A 62 -37.12 -12.76 -3.58
N PHE A 63 -37.04 -12.58 -2.25
CA PHE A 63 -37.13 -13.69 -1.32
C PHE A 63 -38.54 -14.29 -1.26
N SER A 64 -38.64 -15.48 -0.66
CA SER A 64 -39.88 -16.25 -0.55
C SER A 64 -41.02 -15.41 0.03
N GLN A 65 -42.10 -15.28 -0.76
CA GLN A 65 -43.36 -14.68 -0.33
C GLN A 65 -44.26 -15.70 0.41
N LEU A 66 -43.73 -16.89 0.70
CA LEU A 66 -44.41 -17.95 1.46
C LEU A 66 -43.95 -17.92 2.93
N GLY A 67 -44.93 -18.07 3.83
CA GLY A 67 -44.71 -18.14 5.28
C GLY A 67 -44.91 -16.81 6.00
N THR A 68 -45.11 -16.89 7.33
CA THR A 68 -45.45 -15.77 8.22
C THR A 68 -44.45 -14.61 8.18
N PHE A 69 -43.18 -14.88 7.84
CA PHE A 69 -42.10 -13.91 7.83
C PHE A 69 -42.03 -13.05 6.54
N ALA A 70 -42.76 -13.42 5.48
CA ALA A 70 -42.68 -12.74 4.19
C ALA A 70 -42.81 -11.19 4.24
N PRO A 71 -43.70 -10.58 5.05
CA PRO A 71 -43.80 -9.12 5.14
C PRO A 71 -42.54 -8.43 5.71
N VAL A 72 -41.74 -9.12 6.53
CA VAL A 72 -40.52 -8.57 7.15
C VAL A 72 -39.46 -8.27 6.10
N TRP A 73 -39.41 -9.05 5.01
CA TRP A 73 -38.49 -8.78 3.90
C TRP A 73 -38.76 -7.46 3.17
N ASP A 74 -39.99 -6.95 3.20
CA ASP A 74 -40.32 -5.64 2.62
C ASP A 74 -39.81 -4.48 3.49
N VAL A 75 -39.75 -4.67 4.82
CA VAL A 75 -39.11 -3.73 5.76
C VAL A 75 -37.60 -3.67 5.50
N PHE A 76 -36.94 -4.83 5.41
CA PHE A 76 -35.52 -4.91 5.03
C PHE A 76 -35.24 -4.24 3.67
N LYS A 77 -36.03 -4.57 2.64
CA LYS A 77 -35.93 -3.97 1.30
C LYS A 77 -36.04 -2.45 1.37
N THR A 78 -37.08 -1.92 2.03
CA THR A 78 -37.36 -0.48 2.07
C THR A 78 -36.27 0.29 2.81
N SER A 79 -35.80 -0.21 3.95
CA SER A 79 -34.68 0.42 4.68
C SER A 79 -33.38 0.35 3.90
N THR A 80 -33.09 -0.77 3.24
CA THR A 80 -31.86 -0.93 2.44
C THR A 80 -31.84 0.01 1.24
N ASP A 81 -33.00 0.23 0.60
CA ASP A 81 -33.13 1.15 -0.54
C ASP A 81 -33.02 2.62 -0.11
N LYS A 82 -33.61 2.99 1.04
CA LYS A 82 -33.42 4.31 1.67
C LYS A 82 -31.94 4.57 2.00
N LEU A 83 -31.25 3.60 2.61
CA LEU A 83 -29.83 3.69 2.93
C LEU A 83 -28.97 3.84 1.67
N ALA A 84 -29.27 3.08 0.59
CA ALA A 84 -28.64 3.28 -0.71
C ALA A 84 -28.88 4.70 -1.27
N GLY A 85 -30.06 5.26 -1.04
CA GLY A 85 -30.43 6.64 -1.38
C GLY A 85 -29.55 7.68 -0.69
N CYS A 86 -29.32 7.57 0.62
CA CYS A 86 -28.45 8.48 1.38
C CYS A 86 -27.02 8.54 0.81
N HIS A 87 -26.41 7.38 0.56
CA HIS A 87 -25.06 7.33 -0.03
C HIS A 87 -25.04 7.87 -1.47
N MET A 88 -26.07 7.60 -2.28
CA MET A 88 -26.18 8.18 -3.63
C MET A 88 -26.37 9.70 -3.62
N GLU A 89 -26.99 10.27 -2.58
CA GLU A 89 -27.10 11.71 -2.41
C GLU A 89 -25.76 12.35 -2.01
N LEU A 90 -24.98 11.69 -1.15
CA LEU A 90 -23.59 12.11 -0.88
C LEU A 90 -22.76 12.13 -2.17
N VAL A 91 -22.88 11.12 -3.05
CA VAL A 91 -22.21 11.14 -4.36
C VAL A 91 -22.55 12.39 -5.15
N ARG A 92 -23.82 12.85 -5.16
CA ARG A 92 -24.22 14.10 -5.84
C ARG A 92 -23.58 15.33 -5.19
N LYS A 93 -23.62 15.45 -3.86
CA LYS A 93 -22.96 16.55 -3.14
C LYS A 93 -21.45 16.61 -3.45
N LEU A 94 -20.77 15.47 -3.43
CA LEU A 94 -19.34 15.38 -3.76
C LEU A 94 -19.08 15.72 -5.25
N GLN A 95 -19.98 15.37 -6.17
CA GLN A 95 -19.88 15.75 -7.58
C GLN A 95 -20.05 17.25 -7.83
N GLU A 96 -20.94 17.94 -7.09
CA GLU A 96 -21.03 19.40 -7.16
C GLU A 96 -19.78 20.06 -6.54
N LEU A 97 -19.27 19.54 -5.41
CA LEU A 97 -18.04 20.04 -4.80
C LEU A 97 -16.83 19.91 -5.74
N ILE A 98 -16.71 18.79 -6.48
CA ILE A 98 -15.69 18.61 -7.54
C ILE A 98 -15.76 19.72 -8.59
N LYS A 99 -16.96 20.17 -8.98
CA LYS A 99 -17.12 21.28 -9.94
C LYS A 99 -16.68 22.61 -9.32
N GLU A 100 -16.95 22.83 -8.04
CA GLU A 100 -16.47 24.00 -7.30
C GLU A 100 -14.94 24.06 -7.26
N VAL A 101 -14.27 22.96 -6.88
CA VAL A 101 -12.80 22.90 -6.88
C VAL A 101 -12.23 23.09 -8.29
N GLN A 102 -12.85 22.48 -9.31
CA GLN A 102 -12.41 22.63 -10.70
C GLN A 102 -12.55 24.08 -11.21
N LYS A 103 -13.65 24.77 -10.86
CA LYS A 103 -13.82 26.19 -11.14
C LYS A 103 -12.75 27.03 -10.45
N TYR A 104 -12.45 26.73 -9.18
CA TYR A 104 -11.38 27.40 -8.44
C TYR A 104 -10.00 27.19 -9.09
N VAL A 105 -9.68 25.98 -9.56
CA VAL A 105 -8.43 25.70 -10.32
C VAL A 105 -8.30 26.61 -11.55
N ASP A 106 -9.39 26.83 -12.28
CA ASP A 106 -9.40 27.66 -13.48
C ASP A 106 -9.29 29.16 -13.16
N ASP A 107 -9.95 29.63 -12.10
CA ASP A 107 -9.85 31.02 -11.64
C ASP A 107 -8.48 31.31 -11.02
N GLN A 108 -7.90 30.37 -10.28
CA GLN A 108 -6.52 30.39 -9.79
C GLN A 108 -5.52 30.46 -10.97
N ALA A 109 -5.77 29.74 -12.08
CA ALA A 109 -4.92 29.82 -13.28
C ALA A 109 -4.93 31.23 -13.91
N LYS A 110 -6.09 31.88 -13.98
CA LYS A 110 -6.23 33.27 -14.47
C LYS A 110 -5.51 34.24 -13.53
N ALA A 111 -5.71 34.09 -12.21
CA ALA A 111 -5.06 34.92 -11.19
C ALA A 111 -3.53 34.81 -11.21
N HIS A 112 -2.98 33.60 -11.38
CA HIS A 112 -1.53 33.39 -11.48
C HIS A 112 -0.95 33.98 -12.78
N LYS A 113 -1.68 33.96 -13.89
CA LYS A 113 -1.27 34.65 -15.12
C LYS A 113 -1.17 36.15 -14.91
N LYS A 114 -2.21 36.77 -14.35
CA LYS A 114 -2.23 38.20 -14.02
C LYS A 114 -1.10 38.57 -13.04
N THR A 115 -0.91 37.78 -11.98
CA THR A 115 0.15 38.02 -10.99
C THR A 115 1.53 38.03 -11.64
N LYS A 116 1.81 37.11 -12.57
CA LYS A 116 3.09 37.06 -13.32
C LYS A 116 3.38 38.38 -14.05
N GLU A 117 2.37 38.98 -14.67
CA GLU A 117 2.50 40.25 -15.39
C GLU A 117 2.74 41.41 -14.39
N GLU A 118 2.04 41.41 -13.25
CA GLU A 118 2.17 42.45 -12.21
C GLU A 118 3.51 42.42 -11.45
N VAL A 119 4.15 41.25 -11.29
CA VAL A 119 5.45 41.13 -10.58
C VAL A 119 6.67 41.12 -11.50
N ALA A 120 6.48 41.37 -12.80
CA ALA A 120 7.57 41.32 -13.79
C ALA A 120 8.70 42.32 -13.49
N SER A 121 8.36 43.52 -13.00
CA SER A 121 9.35 44.56 -12.65
C SER A 121 10.21 44.20 -11.43
N THR A 122 9.75 43.26 -10.57
CA THR A 122 10.52 42.68 -9.46
C THR A 122 11.53 41.66 -10.00
N LEU A 123 11.14 40.84 -10.97
CA LEU A 123 12.05 39.90 -11.64
C LEU A 123 13.18 40.64 -12.36
N GLU A 124 12.89 41.77 -13.02
CA GLU A 124 13.90 42.64 -13.62
C GLU A 124 14.88 43.21 -12.58
N ALA A 125 14.39 43.61 -11.40
CA ALA A 125 15.23 44.09 -10.30
C ALA A 125 16.13 42.97 -9.73
N VAL A 126 15.60 41.75 -9.56
CA VAL A 126 16.36 40.54 -9.17
C VAL A 126 17.50 40.26 -10.16
N GLN A 127 17.21 40.25 -11.47
CA GLN A 127 18.21 40.03 -12.51
C GLN A 127 19.26 41.16 -12.52
N THR A 128 18.85 42.40 -12.26
CA THR A 128 19.72 43.58 -12.23
C THR A 128 20.68 43.55 -11.04
N ILE A 129 20.20 43.24 -9.82
CA ILE A 129 21.08 43.13 -8.64
C ILE A 129 22.04 41.95 -8.77
N GLN A 130 21.59 40.78 -9.24
CA GLN A 130 22.44 39.61 -9.47
C GLN A 130 23.55 39.90 -10.50
N THR A 131 23.20 40.46 -11.65
CA THR A 131 24.17 40.81 -12.72
C THR A 131 25.15 41.88 -12.27
N THR A 132 24.66 42.88 -11.53
CA THR A 132 25.50 43.97 -11.00
C THR A 132 26.44 43.45 -9.91
N ALA A 133 26.01 42.54 -9.03
CA ALA A 133 26.86 41.93 -8.00
C ALA A 133 28.03 41.14 -8.61
N VAL A 134 27.77 40.30 -9.63
CA VAL A 134 28.81 39.54 -10.34
C VAL A 134 29.81 40.49 -11.04
N THR A 135 29.30 41.54 -11.68
CA THR A 135 30.13 42.53 -12.38
C THR A 135 30.99 43.35 -11.40
N LEU A 136 30.41 43.72 -10.26
CA LEU A 136 31.10 44.41 -9.15
C LEU A 136 32.23 43.54 -8.58
N HIS A 137 31.98 42.25 -8.36
CA HIS A 137 32.99 41.32 -7.84
C HIS A 137 34.20 41.23 -8.78
N LYS A 138 33.95 41.01 -10.08
CA LYS A 138 35.00 40.97 -11.12
C LYS A 138 35.79 42.29 -11.22
N SER A 139 35.12 43.42 -11.02
CA SER A 139 35.78 44.74 -11.00
C SER A 139 36.66 44.91 -9.75
N LYS A 140 36.22 44.42 -8.58
CA LYS A 140 37.00 44.39 -7.34
C LYS A 140 38.28 43.55 -7.49
N GLU A 141 38.18 42.37 -8.08
CA GLU A 141 39.35 41.52 -8.39
C GLU A 141 40.34 42.22 -9.32
N ASN A 142 39.86 42.86 -10.38
CA ASN A 142 40.70 43.61 -11.32
C ASN A 142 41.36 44.83 -10.64
N TYR A 143 40.64 45.58 -9.81
CA TYR A 143 41.18 46.66 -8.99
C TYR A 143 42.31 46.17 -8.07
N ASN A 144 42.07 45.09 -7.33
CA ASN A 144 43.07 44.46 -6.46
C ASN A 144 44.32 44.05 -7.27
N ALA A 145 44.13 43.38 -8.41
CA ALA A 145 45.23 42.94 -9.27
C ALA A 145 46.06 44.11 -9.84
N LYS A 146 45.44 45.23 -10.23
CA LYS A 146 46.19 46.42 -10.71
C LYS A 146 46.91 47.13 -9.57
N THR A 147 46.34 47.15 -8.37
CA THR A 147 46.95 47.75 -7.18
C THR A 147 48.19 46.95 -6.74
N VAL A 148 48.10 45.62 -6.69
CA VAL A 148 49.23 44.73 -6.37
C VAL A 148 50.35 44.85 -7.41
N GLU A 149 50.01 44.89 -8.70
CA GLU A 149 51.01 45.04 -9.77
C GLU A 149 51.73 46.40 -9.72
N GLN A 150 51.02 47.49 -9.40
CA GLN A 150 51.63 48.80 -9.22
C GLN A 150 52.64 48.80 -8.05
N GLU A 151 52.28 48.21 -6.90
CA GLU A 151 53.16 48.11 -5.74
C GLU A 151 54.33 47.13 -5.95
N ARG A 152 54.14 46.08 -6.77
CA ARG A 152 55.23 45.17 -7.18
C ARG A 152 56.30 45.91 -7.99
N LEU A 153 55.88 46.59 -9.06
CA LEU A 153 56.78 47.39 -9.91
C LEU A 153 57.51 48.49 -9.11
N ARG A 154 56.83 49.08 -8.12
CA ARG A 154 57.41 50.08 -7.21
C ARG A 154 58.53 49.49 -6.32
N LYS A 155 58.37 48.26 -5.84
CA LYS A 155 59.37 47.57 -5.00
C LYS A 155 60.55 47.02 -5.79
N GLU A 156 60.33 46.65 -7.05
CA GLU A 156 61.37 46.14 -7.96
C GLU A 156 62.24 47.24 -8.61
N GLY A 157 61.96 48.52 -8.35
CA GLY A 157 62.73 49.63 -8.91
C GLY A 157 62.49 49.85 -10.41
N ALA A 158 61.28 49.60 -10.90
CA ALA A 158 60.91 49.82 -12.30
C ALA A 158 61.07 51.28 -12.74
N THR A 159 61.18 51.51 -14.05
CA THR A 159 61.38 52.87 -14.58
C THR A 159 60.20 53.79 -14.26
N GLN A 160 60.46 55.09 -14.08
CA GLN A 160 59.44 56.11 -13.81
C GLN A 160 58.27 56.06 -14.81
N ARG A 161 58.57 55.83 -16.09
CA ARG A 161 57.58 55.70 -17.17
C ARG A 161 56.67 54.47 -17.01
N ASP A 162 57.21 53.38 -16.51
CA ASP A 162 56.43 52.14 -16.26
C ASP A 162 55.57 52.26 -14.99
N LEU A 163 56.08 52.93 -13.95
CA LEU A 163 55.32 53.25 -12.74
C LEU A 163 54.12 54.17 -13.03
N GLU A 164 54.31 55.22 -13.83
CA GLU A 164 53.21 56.10 -14.28
C GLU A 164 52.17 55.32 -15.10
N LYS A 165 52.62 54.47 -16.03
CA LYS A 165 51.75 53.61 -16.84
C LYS A 165 50.97 52.58 -16.00
N ALA A 166 51.56 52.06 -14.93
CA ALA A 166 50.88 51.20 -13.97
C ALA A 166 49.86 51.98 -13.13
N GLY A 167 50.23 53.16 -12.63
CA GLY A 167 49.37 54.05 -11.86
C GLY A 167 48.11 54.50 -12.62
N VAL A 168 48.24 54.82 -13.91
CA VAL A 168 47.07 55.13 -14.77
C VAL A 168 46.12 53.93 -14.90
N LYS A 169 46.65 52.70 -15.03
CA LYS A 169 45.83 51.48 -15.08
C LYS A 169 45.13 51.20 -13.76
N ALA A 170 45.81 51.39 -12.63
CA ALA A 170 45.24 51.24 -11.30
C ALA A 170 44.13 52.28 -11.07
N LYS A 171 44.40 53.58 -11.32
CA LYS A 171 43.41 54.65 -11.20
C LYS A 171 42.14 54.37 -12.03
N LYS A 172 42.29 53.94 -13.29
CA LYS A 172 41.16 53.55 -14.15
C LYS A 172 40.37 52.36 -13.59
N ALA A 173 41.04 51.39 -12.97
CA ALA A 173 40.36 50.28 -12.29
C ALA A 173 39.63 50.73 -11.02
N THR A 174 40.18 51.67 -10.25
CA THR A 174 39.53 52.29 -9.08
C THR A 174 38.27 53.04 -9.47
N GLU A 175 38.31 53.87 -10.51
CA GLU A 175 37.16 54.63 -11.01
C GLU A 175 36.05 53.70 -11.52
N ALA A 176 36.41 52.64 -12.26
CA ALA A 176 35.46 51.63 -12.72
C ALA A 176 34.85 50.81 -11.56
N TYR A 177 35.63 50.48 -10.52
CA TYR A 177 35.13 49.80 -9.33
C TYR A 177 34.18 50.71 -8.54
N LYS A 178 34.53 51.98 -8.31
CA LYS A 178 33.70 52.95 -7.60
C LYS A 178 32.34 53.15 -8.28
N GLY A 179 32.32 53.35 -9.60
CA GLY A 179 31.05 53.49 -10.34
C GLY A 179 30.16 52.25 -10.27
N LEU A 180 30.75 51.05 -10.17
CA LEU A 180 29.98 49.81 -9.94
C LEU A 180 29.47 49.67 -8.50
N VAL A 181 30.17 50.21 -7.50
CA VAL A 181 29.66 50.27 -6.11
C VAL A 181 28.42 51.15 -6.04
N GLU A 182 28.47 52.33 -6.67
CA GLU A 182 27.32 53.26 -6.76
C GLU A 182 26.14 52.63 -7.51
N LYS A 183 26.41 51.96 -8.66
CA LYS A 183 25.38 51.21 -9.40
C LYS A 183 24.76 50.07 -8.58
N TYR A 184 25.58 49.34 -7.81
CA TYR A 184 25.09 48.27 -6.95
C TYR A 184 24.22 48.80 -5.80
N ALA A 185 24.58 49.94 -5.19
CA ALA A 185 23.77 50.57 -4.15
C ALA A 185 22.37 50.97 -4.66
N ALA A 186 22.29 51.53 -5.88
CA ALA A 186 21.02 51.85 -6.52
C ALA A 186 20.18 50.58 -6.82
N ALA A 187 20.79 49.56 -7.43
CA ALA A 187 20.13 48.29 -7.73
C ALA A 187 19.67 47.54 -6.47
N LYS A 188 20.42 47.66 -5.35
CA LYS A 188 20.04 47.11 -4.05
C LYS A 188 18.78 47.77 -3.49
N LEU A 189 18.72 49.10 -3.50
CA LEU A 189 17.56 49.83 -2.97
C LEU A 189 16.28 49.52 -3.77
N GLU A 190 16.38 49.49 -5.10
CA GLU A 190 15.26 49.13 -5.98
C GLU A 190 14.79 47.68 -5.76
N PHE A 191 15.73 46.73 -5.62
CA PHE A 191 15.43 45.34 -5.31
C PHE A 191 14.75 45.18 -3.95
N GLU A 192 15.30 45.78 -2.88
CA GLU A 192 14.74 45.64 -1.52
C GLU A 192 13.31 46.17 -1.43
N GLN A 193 13.02 47.32 -2.06
CA GLN A 193 11.65 47.85 -2.13
C GLN A 193 10.71 46.89 -2.88
N LYS A 194 11.02 46.57 -4.15
CA LYS A 194 10.14 45.74 -4.99
C LYS A 194 9.96 44.33 -4.45
N MET A 195 11.00 43.76 -3.83
CA MET A 195 10.97 42.43 -3.24
C MET A 195 10.09 42.41 -1.98
N ALA A 196 10.15 43.43 -1.12
CA ALA A 196 9.27 43.51 0.05
C ALA A 196 7.78 43.58 -0.35
N GLU A 197 7.43 44.47 -1.29
CA GLU A 197 6.07 44.60 -1.81
C GLU A 197 5.58 43.29 -2.47
N THR A 198 6.43 42.64 -3.25
CA THR A 198 6.10 41.38 -3.95
C THR A 198 6.04 40.18 -3.01
N ALA A 199 6.88 40.12 -1.98
CA ALA A 199 6.86 39.06 -0.98
C ALA A 199 5.57 39.09 -0.15
N GLN A 200 5.13 40.29 0.26
CA GLN A 200 3.82 40.45 0.91
C GLN A 200 2.69 39.99 -0.02
N LYS A 201 2.71 40.41 -1.28
CA LYS A 201 1.71 40.01 -2.27
C LYS A 201 1.63 38.50 -2.48
N PHE A 202 2.77 37.79 -2.49
CA PHE A 202 2.76 36.32 -2.54
C PHE A 202 2.20 35.70 -1.26
N GLN A 203 2.40 36.32 -0.10
CA GLN A 203 1.79 35.87 1.16
C GLN A 203 0.28 36.04 1.13
N ASP A 204 -0.22 37.21 0.69
CA ASP A 204 -1.67 37.48 0.58
C ASP A 204 -2.37 36.48 -0.36
N ILE A 205 -1.70 36.09 -1.46
CA ILE A 205 -2.19 35.07 -2.40
C ILE A 205 -2.22 33.68 -1.74
N GLU A 206 -1.17 33.31 -0.99
CA GLU A 206 -1.09 32.02 -0.30
C GLU A 206 -2.10 31.91 0.84
N GLU A 207 -2.28 32.98 1.63
CA GLU A 207 -3.31 33.07 2.69
C GLU A 207 -4.72 32.91 2.10
N SER A 208 -5.01 33.62 1.01
CA SER A 208 -6.29 33.50 0.28
C SER A 208 -6.49 32.09 -0.29
N HIS A 209 -5.44 31.45 -0.81
CA HIS A 209 -5.48 30.08 -1.30
C HIS A 209 -5.79 29.08 -0.18
N ILE A 210 -5.07 29.15 0.94
CA ILE A 210 -5.27 28.26 2.09
C ILE A 210 -6.68 28.43 2.68
N VAL A 211 -7.17 29.66 2.83
CA VAL A 211 -8.53 29.92 3.32
C VAL A 211 -9.58 29.31 2.39
N HIS A 212 -9.47 29.53 1.07
CA HIS A 212 -10.43 28.98 0.12
C HIS A 212 -10.43 27.44 0.10
N MET A 213 -9.24 26.82 0.14
CA MET A 213 -9.10 25.37 0.23
C MET A 213 -9.69 24.80 1.53
N LYS A 214 -9.55 25.50 2.65
CA LYS A 214 -10.19 25.10 3.93
C LYS A 214 -11.71 25.17 3.85
N ASN A 215 -12.28 26.22 3.26
CA ASN A 215 -13.74 26.33 3.09
C ASN A 215 -14.31 25.17 2.24
N ILE A 216 -13.61 24.74 1.19
CA ILE A 216 -13.98 23.55 0.39
C ILE A 216 -13.97 22.28 1.25
N ILE A 217 -12.98 22.12 2.13
CA ILE A 217 -12.88 20.97 3.05
C ILE A 217 -13.98 21.03 4.12
N GLU A 218 -14.38 22.21 4.57
CA GLU A 218 -15.51 22.40 5.48
C GLU A 218 -16.84 21.99 4.81
N SER A 219 -17.09 22.40 3.56
CA SER A 219 -18.22 21.94 2.74
C SER A 219 -18.23 20.42 2.50
N TYR A 220 -17.05 19.80 2.32
CA TYR A 220 -16.90 18.35 2.26
C TYR A 220 -17.34 17.67 3.55
N THR A 221 -16.80 18.11 4.69
CA THR A 221 -17.13 17.54 6.00
C THR A 221 -18.61 17.71 6.31
N GLN A 222 -19.18 18.90 6.09
CA GLN A 222 -20.62 19.13 6.25
C GLN A 222 -21.46 18.16 5.39
N SER A 223 -21.09 17.94 4.12
CA SER A 223 -21.81 17.01 3.24
C SER A 223 -21.80 15.57 3.77
N VAL A 224 -20.67 15.13 4.35
CA VAL A 224 -20.51 13.81 4.95
C VAL A 224 -21.31 13.71 6.25
N ASP A 225 -21.22 14.70 7.14
CA ASP A 225 -21.90 14.72 8.44
C ASP A 225 -23.43 14.76 8.27
N GLU A 226 -23.95 15.60 7.37
CA GLU A 226 -25.38 15.63 7.04
C GLU A 226 -25.89 14.28 6.54
N THR A 227 -25.09 13.59 5.71
CA THR A 227 -25.44 12.24 5.23
C THR A 227 -25.38 11.22 6.37
N HIS A 228 -24.41 11.33 7.27
CA HIS A 228 -24.31 10.45 8.43
C HIS A 228 -25.53 10.57 9.36
N VAL A 229 -26.04 11.78 9.58
CA VAL A 229 -27.29 12.01 10.32
C VAL A 229 -28.47 11.32 9.63
N GLN A 230 -28.63 11.49 8.31
CA GLN A 230 -29.70 10.82 7.54
C GLN A 230 -29.61 9.28 7.60
N ILE A 231 -28.40 8.72 7.59
CA ILE A 231 -28.20 7.27 7.77
C ILE A 231 -28.70 6.83 9.16
N GLY A 232 -28.42 7.61 10.21
CA GLY A 232 -28.95 7.38 11.56
C GLY A 232 -30.48 7.43 11.61
N GLU A 233 -31.11 8.38 10.90
CA GLU A 233 -32.58 8.46 10.79
C GLU A 233 -33.18 7.21 10.12
N VAL A 234 -32.55 6.70 9.05
CA VAL A 234 -32.98 5.46 8.38
C VAL A 234 -32.86 4.25 9.32
N HIS A 235 -31.80 4.15 10.12
CA HIS A 235 -31.66 3.08 11.12
C HIS A 235 -32.75 3.15 12.19
N ALA A 236 -33.02 4.34 12.75
CA ALA A 236 -34.08 4.53 13.74
C ALA A 236 -35.49 4.33 13.14
N GLU A 237 -35.69 4.57 11.84
CA GLU A 237 -36.92 4.18 11.14
C GLU A 237 -37.05 2.66 10.98
N PHE A 238 -35.96 1.97 10.65
CA PHE A 238 -35.95 0.50 10.53
C PHE A 238 -36.33 -0.19 11.85
N GLU A 239 -35.76 0.23 12.98
CA GLU A 239 -36.10 -0.32 14.31
C GLU A 239 -37.61 -0.18 14.60
N ARG A 240 -38.17 1.03 14.43
CA ARG A 240 -39.61 1.28 14.61
C ARG A 240 -40.48 0.47 13.64
N ASN A 241 -40.05 0.31 12.38
CA ASN A 241 -40.78 -0.50 11.40
C ASN A 241 -40.74 -2.00 11.76
N MET A 242 -39.64 -2.49 12.36
CA MET A 242 -39.54 -3.86 12.88
C MET A 242 -40.42 -4.08 14.11
N GLU A 243 -40.47 -3.12 15.05
CA GLU A 243 -41.38 -3.15 16.21
C GLU A 243 -42.85 -3.17 15.78
N ASN A 244 -43.22 -2.32 14.82
CA ASN A 244 -44.57 -2.27 14.25
C ASN A 244 -44.95 -3.56 13.51
N THR A 245 -43.97 -4.30 12.98
CA THR A 245 -44.17 -5.60 12.30
C THR A 245 -44.21 -6.73 13.33
N SER A 246 -45.12 -6.59 14.30
CA SER A 246 -45.21 -7.48 15.47
C SER A 246 -45.62 -8.91 15.10
N VAL A 247 -45.26 -9.87 15.96
CA VAL A 247 -45.63 -11.30 15.81
C VAL A 247 -47.14 -11.47 15.67
N GLU A 248 -47.93 -10.73 16.44
CA GLU A 248 -49.39 -10.73 16.36
C GLU A 248 -49.88 -10.25 14.98
N SER A 249 -49.36 -9.13 14.49
CA SER A 249 -49.74 -8.59 13.18
C SER A 249 -49.42 -9.56 12.03
N LEU A 250 -48.29 -10.26 12.11
CA LEU A 250 -47.86 -11.24 11.11
C LEU A 250 -48.73 -12.51 11.13
N ILE A 251 -49.05 -13.03 12.32
CA ILE A 251 -49.94 -14.20 12.48
C ILE A 251 -51.37 -13.86 12.02
N GLN A 252 -51.87 -12.68 12.37
CA GLN A 252 -53.17 -12.19 11.90
C GLN A 252 -53.19 -12.11 10.37
N LYS A 253 -52.21 -11.43 9.76
CA LYS A 253 -52.12 -11.25 8.31
C LYS A 253 -52.01 -12.58 7.55
N LEU A 254 -51.32 -13.58 8.09
CA LEU A 254 -51.32 -14.93 7.52
C LEU A 254 -52.69 -15.60 7.66
N SER A 255 -53.31 -15.52 8.85
CA SER A 255 -54.62 -16.14 9.13
C SER A 255 -55.74 -15.56 8.26
N GLU A 256 -55.70 -14.26 7.97
CA GLU A 256 -56.64 -13.57 7.08
C GLU A 256 -56.40 -13.89 5.60
N SER A 257 -55.14 -14.05 5.17
CA SER A 257 -54.79 -14.28 3.76
C SER A 257 -54.76 -15.75 3.33
N LYS A 258 -54.65 -16.69 4.28
CA LYS A 258 -54.53 -18.15 4.03
C LYS A 258 -55.48 -19.01 4.87
N GLY A 259 -56.38 -18.42 5.65
CA GLY A 259 -57.40 -19.15 6.40
C GLY A 259 -58.36 -19.93 5.48
N THR A 260 -58.61 -21.20 5.79
CA THR A 260 -59.48 -22.10 5.01
C THR A 260 -60.96 -21.99 5.35
N GLY A 261 -61.31 -21.23 6.39
CA GLY A 261 -62.66 -21.05 6.92
C GLY A 261 -62.64 -20.77 8.41
N ARG A 262 -63.65 -20.07 8.93
CA ARG A 262 -63.86 -19.88 10.38
C ARG A 262 -64.88 -20.86 10.97
N GLU A 263 -65.61 -21.55 10.11
CA GLU A 263 -66.59 -22.56 10.50
C GLU A 263 -65.91 -23.84 10.94
N ARG A 264 -66.35 -24.39 12.08
CA ARG A 264 -65.91 -25.70 12.56
C ARG A 264 -66.74 -26.80 11.88
N PRO A 265 -66.21 -28.02 11.71
CA PRO A 265 -66.98 -29.15 11.20
C PRO A 265 -68.32 -29.29 11.95
N GLY A 266 -69.41 -29.35 11.20
CA GLY A 266 -70.76 -29.46 11.75
C GLY A 266 -70.99 -30.78 12.48
N LYS A 267 -71.95 -30.80 13.41
CA LYS A 267 -72.37 -32.04 14.08
C LYS A 267 -73.09 -32.94 13.07
N ILE A 268 -72.60 -34.16 12.87
CA ILE A 268 -73.23 -35.17 12.02
C ILE A 268 -74.40 -35.80 12.79
N GLY A 269 -75.60 -35.79 12.20
CA GLY A 269 -76.79 -36.45 12.72
C GLY A 269 -77.12 -37.74 11.96
N TYR A 270 -77.80 -38.68 12.61
CA TYR A 270 -78.28 -39.91 11.97
C TYR A 270 -79.52 -39.61 11.11
N PHE A 271 -79.43 -39.86 9.80
CA PHE A 271 -80.59 -39.84 8.91
C PHE A 271 -81.29 -41.20 8.91
N LEU A 272 -82.48 -41.28 9.50
CA LEU A 272 -83.41 -42.39 9.34
C LEU A 272 -84.30 -42.14 8.12
N ASN A 273 -84.20 -43.01 7.11
CA ASN A 273 -85.09 -42.99 5.96
C ASN A 273 -86.51 -43.43 6.35
N LEU A 274 -87.50 -42.60 6.03
CA LEU A 274 -88.88 -43.01 5.86
C LEU A 274 -89.36 -42.53 4.48
N CYS A 275 -89.45 -43.47 3.55
CA CYS A 275 -90.09 -43.27 2.26
C CYS A 275 -91.59 -43.03 2.43
N VAL A 276 -92.20 -42.28 1.50
CA VAL A 276 -93.42 -42.66 0.75
C VAL A 276 -93.66 -41.61 -0.37
N PRO A 277 -94.19 -41.98 -1.55
CA PRO A 277 -93.88 -41.26 -2.79
C PRO A 277 -95.07 -40.52 -3.42
N HIS A 278 -94.78 -39.62 -4.36
CA HIS A 278 -95.54 -39.51 -5.62
C HIS A 278 -94.70 -38.94 -6.75
N ALA A 279 -94.94 -39.42 -7.97
CA ALA A 279 -94.13 -39.14 -9.16
C ALA A 279 -94.74 -38.04 -10.03
N LYS A 280 -93.89 -37.33 -10.80
CA LYS A 280 -93.89 -37.52 -12.26
C LYS A 280 -92.62 -36.99 -12.94
N GLU A 281 -92.25 -37.75 -13.94
CA GLU A 281 -91.12 -37.64 -14.88
C GLU A 281 -90.85 -36.23 -15.41
N ASN A 282 -89.56 -35.90 -15.58
CA ASN A 282 -89.04 -35.91 -16.95
C ASN A 282 -87.57 -36.34 -16.98
N SER A 283 -87.21 -37.14 -17.97
CA SER A 283 -85.89 -37.76 -18.08
C SER A 283 -84.91 -36.90 -18.89
N PHE A 284 -83.67 -36.82 -18.40
CA PHE A 284 -82.52 -36.83 -19.31
C PHE A 284 -81.37 -37.58 -18.65
N TYR A 285 -80.80 -38.55 -19.37
CA TYR A 285 -79.89 -39.56 -18.84
C TYR A 285 -78.48 -39.29 -19.38
N SER A 286 -77.51 -39.10 -18.48
CA SER A 286 -76.07 -39.22 -18.80
C SER A 286 -75.29 -39.45 -17.52
N SER A 287 -75.16 -40.72 -17.17
CA SER A 287 -74.14 -41.22 -16.26
C SER A 287 -72.82 -41.37 -17.00
N SER A 288 -71.73 -40.87 -16.44
CA SER A 288 -70.39 -41.38 -16.70
C SER A 288 -69.69 -41.54 -15.37
N ASP A 289 -69.22 -42.74 -15.10
CA ASP A 289 -68.68 -43.19 -13.83
C ASP A 289 -67.38 -43.95 -14.11
N SER A 290 -66.34 -43.73 -13.29
CA SER A 290 -65.16 -44.60 -13.13
C SER A 290 -64.23 -44.72 -14.38
N GLU A 291 -62.89 -44.74 -14.32
CA GLU A 291 -61.88 -44.77 -13.25
C GLU A 291 -60.66 -43.93 -13.71
N ASP A 292 -59.94 -43.23 -12.83
CA ASP A 292 -58.66 -42.56 -13.15
C ASP A 292 -57.60 -42.99 -12.12
N ASP A 293 -56.77 -43.97 -12.49
CA ASP A 293 -55.51 -44.30 -11.82
C ASP A 293 -54.44 -43.28 -12.27
N ASP A 294 -53.96 -42.40 -11.39
CA ASP A 294 -52.79 -41.55 -11.68
C ASP A 294 -51.79 -41.61 -10.50
N GLU A 295 -50.66 -42.29 -10.75
CA GLU A 295 -49.53 -42.42 -9.81
C GLU A 295 -48.95 -41.04 -9.40
N PRO A 296 -48.28 -40.93 -8.24
CA PRO A 296 -47.57 -39.70 -7.87
C PRO A 296 -46.45 -39.37 -8.86
N ARG A 297 -46.69 -38.37 -9.71
CA ARG A 297 -45.78 -37.96 -10.79
C ARG A 297 -44.37 -37.63 -10.29
N LYS A 298 -43.42 -38.48 -10.67
CA LYS A 298 -41.99 -38.36 -10.37
C LYS A 298 -41.37 -37.24 -11.22
N PHE A 299 -41.01 -36.12 -10.59
CA PHE A 299 -40.36 -35.00 -11.29
C PHE A 299 -38.99 -35.40 -11.86
N ARG A 300 -38.89 -35.44 -13.20
CA ARG A 300 -37.61 -35.62 -13.92
C ARG A 300 -37.04 -34.25 -14.29
N VAL A 301 -35.98 -33.83 -13.60
CA VAL A 301 -35.22 -32.63 -13.98
C VAL A 301 -34.23 -33.02 -15.08
N GLU A 302 -34.42 -32.49 -16.29
CA GLU A 302 -33.53 -32.73 -17.43
C GLU A 302 -32.87 -31.40 -17.83
N ILE A 303 -31.60 -31.24 -17.48
CA ILE A 303 -30.82 -30.04 -17.80
C ILE A 303 -30.29 -30.18 -19.23
N LYS A 304 -30.81 -29.37 -20.15
CA LYS A 304 -30.21 -29.23 -21.49
C LYS A 304 -28.87 -28.47 -21.39
N PRO A 305 -27.76 -29.00 -21.94
CA PRO A 305 -26.52 -28.25 -22.00
C PRO A 305 -26.66 -27.06 -22.95
N VAL A 306 -26.13 -25.90 -22.54
CA VAL A 306 -26.04 -24.70 -23.38
C VAL A 306 -24.92 -24.91 -24.40
N ALA A 307 -25.20 -24.67 -25.68
CA ALA A 307 -24.21 -24.79 -26.75
C ALA A 307 -23.11 -23.72 -26.59
N PRO A 308 -21.82 -24.05 -26.85
CA PRO A 308 -20.74 -23.09 -26.76
C PRO A 308 -20.84 -22.05 -27.89
N ASN A 309 -21.01 -20.78 -27.53
CA ASN A 309 -21.01 -19.69 -28.48
C ASN A 309 -19.57 -19.45 -28.99
N ASN A 310 -19.37 -19.52 -30.30
CA ASN A 310 -18.04 -19.53 -30.91
C ASN A 310 -17.49 -18.10 -31.05
N GLY A 311 -16.84 -17.59 -30.00
CA GLY A 311 -16.28 -16.24 -29.94
C GLY A 311 -14.75 -16.23 -29.92
N THR A 312 -14.11 -16.18 -31.09
CA THR A 312 -12.65 -16.12 -31.23
C THR A 312 -12.09 -14.73 -30.88
N HIS A 313 -11.87 -14.44 -29.60
CA HIS A 313 -10.95 -13.39 -29.16
C HIS A 313 -10.34 -13.73 -27.78
N GLN A 314 -9.30 -14.57 -27.78
CA GLN A 314 -8.56 -14.90 -26.57
C GLN A 314 -7.10 -14.41 -26.62
N THR A 315 -6.75 -13.59 -25.63
CA THR A 315 -5.48 -13.61 -24.89
C THR A 315 -4.19 -13.85 -25.68
N ARG A 316 -3.64 -12.77 -26.27
CA ARG A 316 -2.20 -12.67 -26.56
C ARG A 316 -1.40 -12.03 -25.41
N ALA A 317 -2.07 -11.55 -24.35
CA ALA A 317 -1.47 -10.79 -23.24
C ALA A 317 -1.28 -11.57 -21.92
N SER A 318 -1.71 -12.84 -21.82
CA SER A 318 -1.59 -13.64 -20.59
C SER A 318 -0.27 -14.40 -20.46
N ILE A 319 0.34 -14.77 -21.59
CA ILE A 319 1.52 -15.67 -21.63
C ILE A 319 2.77 -14.99 -21.04
N ASP A 320 3.00 -13.72 -21.34
CA ASP A 320 4.19 -13.00 -20.85
C ASP A 320 4.10 -12.70 -19.35
N GLN A 321 2.89 -12.43 -18.82
CA GLN A 321 2.66 -12.32 -17.38
C GLN A 321 2.86 -13.66 -16.65
N LEU A 322 2.51 -14.79 -17.28
CA LEU A 322 2.79 -16.13 -16.77
C LEU A 322 4.31 -16.43 -16.77
N LYS A 323 5.02 -16.10 -17.84
CA LYS A 323 6.49 -16.26 -17.92
C LYS A 323 7.22 -15.40 -16.88
N ALA A 324 6.78 -14.16 -16.67
CA ALA A 324 7.29 -13.27 -15.62
C ALA A 324 6.98 -13.78 -14.18
N SER A 325 5.81 -14.39 -13.97
CA SER A 325 5.43 -14.95 -12.65
C SER A 325 6.24 -16.22 -12.33
N ILE A 326 6.38 -17.13 -13.29
CA ILE A 326 7.02 -18.44 -13.06
C ILE A 326 8.55 -18.34 -13.05
N GLY A 327 9.16 -17.39 -13.77
CA GLY A 327 10.61 -17.18 -13.80
C GLY A 327 11.24 -16.84 -12.45
N ASN A 328 10.46 -16.28 -11.52
CA ASN A 328 10.91 -15.97 -10.15
C ASN A 328 10.87 -17.18 -9.20
N ILE A 329 10.22 -18.29 -9.57
CA ILE A 329 10.05 -19.48 -8.72
C ILE A 329 10.94 -20.63 -9.25
N SER A 330 12.24 -20.54 -8.95
CA SER A 330 13.19 -21.61 -9.26
C SER A 330 13.18 -22.69 -8.19
N LEU A 331 12.58 -23.84 -8.54
CA LEU A 331 12.75 -25.11 -7.84
C LEU A 331 14.08 -25.74 -8.29
N SER A 332 15.02 -25.89 -7.37
CA SER A 332 16.28 -26.59 -7.64
C SER A 332 16.06 -28.12 -7.51
N PRO A 333 16.64 -28.96 -8.38
CA PRO A 333 16.45 -30.40 -8.31
C PRO A 333 17.10 -31.00 -7.04
N PRO A 334 16.53 -32.08 -6.46
CA PRO A 334 17.06 -32.72 -5.27
C PRO A 334 18.40 -33.40 -5.57
N THR A 335 19.39 -33.18 -4.70
CA THR A 335 20.69 -33.87 -4.77
C THR A 335 20.56 -35.26 -4.15
N SER A 336 20.96 -36.29 -4.89
CA SER A 336 20.83 -37.68 -4.47
C SER A 336 21.68 -38.00 -3.24
N VAL A 337 21.02 -38.48 -2.17
CA VAL A 337 21.66 -38.85 -0.91
C VAL A 337 22.45 -40.15 -1.09
N ARG A 338 23.78 -40.08 -1.00
CA ARG A 338 24.64 -41.25 -0.88
C ARG A 338 24.86 -41.56 0.61
N GLN A 339 24.48 -42.77 1.04
CA GLN A 339 24.63 -43.22 2.42
C GLN A 339 26.10 -43.29 2.84
N ILE A 340 26.38 -42.89 4.09
CA ILE A 340 27.60 -43.25 4.83
C ILE A 340 27.14 -43.75 6.23
N PRO A 341 27.71 -44.84 6.79
CA PRO A 341 27.16 -45.46 8.01
C PRO A 341 27.42 -44.67 9.29
N ALA A 342 26.64 -44.97 10.32
CA ALA A 342 26.71 -44.33 11.62
C ALA A 342 27.99 -44.65 12.40
N ALA A 343 28.53 -43.64 13.09
CA ALA A 343 29.45 -43.79 14.22
C ALA A 343 29.02 -42.81 15.33
N SER A 344 29.04 -43.28 16.57
CA SER A 344 28.51 -42.61 17.75
C SER A 344 29.45 -41.53 18.32
N PHE A 345 28.88 -40.48 18.91
CA PHE A 345 29.61 -39.56 19.81
C PHE A 345 28.77 -39.24 21.07
N PRO A 346 29.37 -39.29 22.27
CA PRO A 346 28.78 -38.77 23.52
C PRO A 346 29.02 -37.24 23.65
N PRO A 347 28.42 -36.55 24.66
CA PRO A 347 28.10 -35.13 24.50
C PRO A 347 28.91 -34.13 25.36
N LYS A 348 28.83 -32.84 24.95
CA LYS A 348 29.17 -31.57 25.66
C LYS A 348 30.65 -31.19 25.86
N SER A 349 31.10 -30.09 25.23
CA SER A 349 31.20 -28.74 25.86
C SER A 349 32.29 -27.80 25.28
N VAL A 350 32.04 -26.49 25.40
CA VAL A 350 32.96 -25.30 25.30
C VAL A 350 33.68 -24.95 23.97
N THR A 351 33.68 -23.64 23.65
CA THR A 351 34.30 -22.91 22.52
C THR A 351 35.58 -22.15 22.93
N PRO A 352 36.35 -21.50 22.02
CA PRO A 352 36.88 -21.88 20.71
C PRO A 352 38.44 -21.78 20.69
N PRO A 353 39.12 -21.80 19.53
CA PRO A 353 39.58 -20.50 18.97
C PRO A 353 39.56 -20.39 17.43
N PHE A 354 39.81 -19.15 16.95
CA PHE A 354 39.97 -18.77 15.54
C PHE A 354 41.07 -19.57 14.80
N CYS A 355 40.89 -19.87 13.50
CA CYS A 355 41.43 -19.00 12.43
C CYS A 355 41.17 -19.53 10.99
N SER A 356 40.67 -18.64 10.12
CA SER A 356 40.91 -18.56 8.67
C SER A 356 40.61 -19.72 7.70
N ARG A 357 40.24 -19.30 6.48
CA ARG A 357 40.15 -20.06 5.21
C ARG A 357 38.87 -20.89 5.05
N TRP A 358 37.99 -20.40 4.19
CA TRP A 358 37.57 -21.05 2.93
C TRP A 358 36.93 -19.95 2.06
N LYS A 359 37.45 -19.74 0.85
CA LYS A 359 36.97 -18.74 -0.14
C LYS A 359 36.59 -19.50 -1.41
N ARG A 360 35.42 -19.18 -1.99
CA ARG A 360 34.86 -19.77 -3.24
C ARG A 360 34.45 -21.25 -3.05
N HIS A 361 33.39 -21.83 -3.60
CA HIS A 361 32.26 -21.41 -4.45
C HIS A 361 30.98 -22.06 -3.85
N ILE A 362 29.72 -21.65 -4.05
CA ILE A 362 29.04 -20.64 -4.88
C ILE A 362 27.99 -19.92 -3.99
N LEU A 363 27.50 -18.74 -4.38
CA LEU A 363 26.24 -18.17 -3.89
C LEU A 363 25.32 -17.85 -5.07
N VAL A 364 24.23 -18.61 -5.27
CA VAL A 364 23.19 -18.22 -6.23
C VAL A 364 22.31 -17.19 -5.52
N HIS A 365 22.61 -15.92 -5.72
CA HIS A 365 21.72 -14.82 -5.33
C HIS A 365 20.42 -14.94 -6.14
N PHE A 366 19.28 -15.09 -5.47
CA PHE A 366 18.00 -14.73 -6.07
C PHE A 366 17.94 -13.21 -6.15
N ASN A 367 18.21 -12.69 -7.35
CA ASN A 367 18.14 -11.27 -7.64
C ASN A 367 16.71 -10.95 -8.11
N VAL A 368 15.83 -10.55 -7.18
CA VAL A 368 14.50 -10.02 -7.53
C VAL A 368 14.71 -8.65 -8.17
N PRO A 369 14.24 -8.38 -9.41
CA PRO A 369 14.41 -7.07 -10.02
C PRO A 369 13.61 -6.01 -9.24
N LEU A 370 14.30 -5.00 -8.69
CA LEU A 370 13.66 -3.77 -8.23
C LEU A 370 13.20 -2.93 -9.43
N SER A 371 12.04 -3.28 -10.01
CA SER A 371 11.35 -2.41 -10.97
C SER A 371 9.88 -2.80 -11.17
N LEU A 372 9.04 -2.58 -10.14
CA LEU A 372 7.59 -2.42 -10.32
C LEU A 372 7.08 -1.49 -9.20
N SER A 373 6.90 -0.21 -9.56
CA SER A 373 6.24 0.76 -8.71
C SER A 373 4.73 0.51 -8.72
N LEU A 374 4.18 -0.04 -7.63
CA LEU A 374 2.76 0.10 -7.33
C LEU A 374 2.55 0.97 -6.09
N SER A 375 1.50 1.77 -6.16
CA SER A 375 1.18 2.90 -5.30
C SER A 375 0.65 2.45 -3.94
N GLY A 376 1.57 2.28 -2.97
CA GLY A 376 1.26 2.52 -1.56
C GLY A 376 1.45 4.01 -1.24
N THR A 377 0.54 4.61 -0.48
CA THR A 377 0.49 6.05 -0.15
C THR A 377 1.60 6.49 0.82
N SER A 378 2.84 6.50 0.34
CA SER A 378 3.95 7.17 1.00
C SER A 378 4.00 8.64 0.55
N ARG A 379 4.03 9.56 1.52
CA ARG A 379 4.19 11.00 1.26
C ARG A 379 5.42 11.25 0.38
N GLY A 380 5.28 12.11 -0.62
CA GLY A 380 6.36 12.55 -1.49
C GLY A 380 7.48 13.28 -0.73
N PRO A 381 8.64 13.52 -1.37
CA PRO A 381 9.81 14.06 -0.69
C PRO A 381 9.59 15.53 -0.31
N SER A 382 9.29 15.81 0.96
CA SER A 382 9.47 17.14 1.52
C SER A 382 10.94 17.54 1.42
N PRO A 383 11.29 18.70 0.83
CA PRO A 383 12.64 19.22 0.93
C PRO A 383 13.00 19.42 2.41
N VAL A 384 14.24 19.10 2.80
CA VAL A 384 14.73 19.43 4.14
C VAL A 384 14.96 20.94 4.19
N THR A 385 13.93 21.69 4.57
CA THR A 385 14.02 23.11 4.91
C THR A 385 14.74 23.25 6.25
N LEU A 386 15.93 23.86 6.26
CA LEU A 386 16.60 24.23 7.51
C LEU A 386 15.92 25.47 8.11
N SER A 387 14.73 25.28 8.69
CA SER A 387 14.25 26.10 9.81
C SER A 387 14.89 25.56 11.11
N SER A 388 15.15 26.46 12.06
CA SER A 388 15.84 26.12 13.30
C SER A 388 15.01 25.18 14.20
N GLN A 389 15.67 24.12 14.70
CA GLN A 389 15.15 23.13 15.65
C GLN A 389 14.08 22.11 15.15
N ASP A 390 14.31 21.50 13.98
CA ASP A 390 13.59 20.27 13.61
C ASP A 390 14.51 19.04 13.54
N ALA A 391 14.04 17.91 14.09
CA ALA A 391 14.79 16.66 14.15
C ALA A 391 14.96 16.03 12.75
N LEU A 392 16.14 15.47 12.47
CA LEU A 392 16.47 14.95 11.14
C LEU A 392 15.61 13.72 10.79
N PRO A 393 14.85 13.74 9.66
CA PRO A 393 13.99 12.64 9.30
C PRO A 393 14.79 11.45 8.75
N ILE A 394 14.52 10.27 9.29
CA ILE A 394 15.02 8.98 8.79
C ILE A 394 13.86 7.98 8.75
N ALA A 395 13.90 7.03 7.81
CA ALA A 395 12.94 5.94 7.74
C ALA A 395 13.59 4.62 8.14
N VAL A 396 12.81 3.72 8.75
CA VAL A 396 13.21 2.34 9.05
C VAL A 396 12.37 1.36 8.26
N ALA A 397 13.01 0.30 7.77
CA ALA A 397 12.35 -0.85 7.15
C ALA A 397 12.82 -2.14 7.81
N PHE A 398 11.87 -2.94 8.28
CA PHE A 398 12.08 -4.34 8.66
C PHE A 398 11.49 -5.24 7.56
N THR A 399 12.33 -6.06 6.94
CA THR A 399 11.90 -7.10 6.01
C THR A 399 12.26 -8.47 6.59
N GLU A 400 11.27 -9.35 6.72
CA GLU A 400 11.49 -10.75 7.09
C GLU A 400 11.22 -11.71 5.93
N SER A 401 11.91 -12.84 5.95
CA SER A 401 11.71 -13.97 5.06
C SER A 401 11.40 -15.22 5.88
N VAL A 402 10.21 -15.78 5.67
CA VAL A 402 9.81 -17.08 6.25
C VAL A 402 10.09 -18.21 5.27
N ASN A 403 10.94 -19.14 5.70
CA ASN A 403 11.20 -20.39 5.01
C ASN A 403 10.50 -21.50 5.80
N ALA A 404 9.72 -22.33 5.13
CA ALA A 404 9.01 -23.44 5.74
C ALA A 404 9.03 -24.65 4.80
N TYR A 405 9.22 -25.83 5.37
CA TYR A 405 9.12 -27.10 4.67
C TYR A 405 8.16 -28.01 5.42
N PHE A 406 7.06 -28.38 4.78
CA PHE A 406 6.02 -29.27 5.31
C PHE A 406 6.16 -30.66 4.68
N LYS A 407 5.90 -31.72 5.47
CA LYS A 407 5.96 -33.10 5.00
C LYS A 407 4.64 -33.84 5.25
N GLY A 408 3.91 -34.09 4.17
CA GLY A 408 2.59 -34.67 4.15
C GLY A 408 1.59 -33.84 4.95
N ALA A 409 0.88 -34.51 5.86
CA ALA A 409 -0.02 -33.91 6.84
C ALA A 409 0.53 -33.95 8.28
N ASP A 410 1.84 -34.19 8.46
CA ASP A 410 2.45 -34.34 9.78
C ASP A 410 2.99 -33.00 10.30
N PRO A 411 2.33 -32.36 11.29
CA PRO A 411 2.75 -31.07 11.82
C PRO A 411 4.12 -31.12 12.53
N THR A 412 4.52 -32.30 13.02
CA THR A 412 5.79 -32.48 13.77
C THR A 412 7.02 -32.46 12.87
N LYS A 413 6.83 -32.69 11.56
CA LYS A 413 7.88 -32.67 10.54
C LYS A 413 8.03 -31.31 9.85
N CYS A 414 7.28 -30.29 10.26
CA CYS A 414 7.40 -28.94 9.73
C CYS A 414 8.71 -28.28 10.20
N ILE A 415 9.60 -27.96 9.27
CA ILE A 415 10.87 -27.25 9.54
C ILE A 415 10.70 -25.80 9.13
N VAL A 416 11.01 -24.87 10.03
CA VAL A 416 10.84 -23.43 9.80
C VAL A 416 12.13 -22.68 10.09
N LYS A 417 12.46 -21.71 9.23
CA LYS A 417 13.52 -20.72 9.49
C LYS A 417 13.05 -19.33 9.06
N ILE A 418 12.96 -18.44 10.03
CA ILE A 418 12.62 -17.03 9.83
C ILE A 418 13.90 -16.20 10.01
N THR A 419 14.20 -15.37 9.01
CA THR A 419 15.33 -14.44 9.03
C THR A 419 14.86 -13.07 8.61
N GLY A 420 15.35 -12.01 9.26
CA GLY A 420 15.04 -10.65 8.87
C GLY A 420 16.26 -9.75 8.75
N ASP A 421 16.04 -8.64 8.07
CA ASP A 421 16.94 -7.52 7.96
C ASP A 421 16.26 -6.24 8.47
N MET A 422 17.12 -5.29 8.86
CA MET A 422 16.74 -3.94 9.23
C MET A 422 17.60 -2.98 8.40
N THR A 423 16.91 -2.11 7.65
CA THR A 423 17.52 -1.08 6.81
C THR A 423 17.05 0.29 7.29
N LEU A 424 17.97 1.26 7.38
CA LEU A 424 17.62 2.67 7.57
C LEU A 424 17.80 3.43 6.25
N SER A 425 16.82 4.26 5.92
CA SER A 425 16.82 5.12 4.74
C SER A 425 17.04 6.58 5.14
N PHE A 426 18.09 7.17 4.58
CA PHE A 426 18.54 8.53 4.88
C PHE A 426 18.25 9.46 3.69
N PRO A 427 17.60 10.62 3.87
CA PRO A 427 17.32 11.53 2.78
C PRO A 427 18.61 12.16 2.23
N MET A 428 18.67 12.39 0.92
CA MET A 428 19.80 13.03 0.21
C MET A 428 20.37 14.26 0.94
N GLY A 429 19.50 15.13 1.47
CA GLY A 429 19.92 16.35 2.16
C GLY A 429 20.77 16.14 3.42
N ILE A 430 20.69 14.96 4.06
CA ILE A 430 21.37 14.71 5.35
C ILE A 430 22.89 14.73 5.23
N ILE A 431 23.43 14.39 4.05
CA ILE A 431 24.89 14.37 3.82
C ILE A 431 25.46 15.78 4.00
N LYS A 432 24.78 16.81 3.51
CA LYS A 432 25.19 18.21 3.72
C LYS A 432 25.19 18.57 5.21
N VAL A 433 24.20 18.11 5.97
CA VAL A 433 24.13 18.37 7.42
C VAL A 433 25.31 17.71 8.14
N PHE A 434 25.62 16.45 7.84
CA PHE A 434 26.74 15.72 8.45
C PHE A 434 28.12 16.24 8.02
N THR A 435 28.24 16.88 6.85
CA THR A 435 29.52 17.48 6.40
C THR A 435 29.68 18.95 6.80
N SER A 436 28.59 19.67 7.08
CA SER A 436 28.63 21.08 7.49
C SER A 436 28.70 21.27 9.01
N ASN A 437 28.32 20.24 9.79
CA ASN A 437 28.45 20.22 11.24
C ASN A 437 29.61 19.26 11.63
N PRO A 438 30.68 19.73 12.31
CA PRO A 438 31.79 18.88 12.73
C PRO A 438 31.42 17.89 13.86
N SER A 439 30.30 18.11 14.54
CA SER A 439 29.79 17.27 15.63
C SER A 439 28.26 17.11 15.49
N PRO A 440 27.77 16.31 14.51
CA PRO A 440 26.35 16.00 14.41
C PRO A 440 25.88 15.20 15.63
N ALA A 441 24.59 15.32 15.98
CA ALA A 441 23.99 14.48 17.01
C ALA A 441 24.21 12.99 16.70
N VAL A 442 24.50 12.17 17.70
CA VAL A 442 24.74 10.73 17.49
C VAL A 442 23.39 10.03 17.32
N LEU A 443 23.18 9.41 16.16
CA LEU A 443 22.01 8.56 15.93
C LEU A 443 22.08 7.35 16.87
N THR A 444 21.10 7.23 17.76
CA THR A 444 21.01 6.20 18.78
C THR A 444 19.62 5.58 18.74
N PHE A 445 19.50 4.26 18.90
CA PHE A 445 18.23 3.57 18.85
C PHE A 445 18.18 2.33 19.76
N LYS A 446 16.97 2.04 20.26
CA LYS A 446 16.64 0.84 21.02
C LYS A 446 15.85 -0.12 20.12
N LEU A 447 16.42 -1.29 19.85
CA LEU A 447 15.69 -2.40 19.24
C LEU A 447 14.80 -3.03 20.32
N LYS A 448 13.49 -3.16 20.06
CA LYS A 448 12.48 -3.70 20.97
C LYS A 448 11.94 -5.05 20.49
N ASN A 449 11.25 -5.75 21.40
CA ASN A 449 10.64 -7.05 21.17
C ASN A 449 11.66 -8.12 20.72
N THR A 450 12.89 -8.04 21.24
CA THR A 450 14.00 -8.90 20.82
C THR A 450 13.99 -10.29 21.46
N SER A 451 13.02 -10.59 22.32
CA SER A 451 12.92 -11.88 23.04
C SER A 451 12.77 -13.10 22.13
N LYS A 452 12.18 -12.94 20.94
CA LYS A 452 12.13 -13.99 19.90
C LYS A 452 13.39 -14.05 19.01
N LEU A 453 14.43 -13.22 19.23
CA LEU A 453 15.59 -13.14 18.34
C LEU A 453 16.76 -13.99 18.85
N GLU A 454 16.94 -15.19 18.29
CA GLU A 454 18.03 -16.12 18.61
C GLU A 454 19.41 -15.52 18.31
N GLN A 455 19.51 -14.80 17.19
CA GLN A 455 20.74 -14.20 16.72
C GLN A 455 20.47 -12.80 16.18
N VAL A 456 21.29 -11.83 16.56
CA VAL A 456 21.32 -10.48 15.99
C VAL A 456 22.75 -10.19 15.56
N LEU A 457 22.92 -9.83 14.29
CA LEU A 457 24.19 -9.56 13.62
C LEU A 457 24.21 -8.09 13.19
N PRO A 458 24.65 -7.17 14.08
CA PRO A 458 24.78 -5.75 13.74
C PRO A 458 25.93 -5.51 12.76
N ASN A 459 25.80 -4.45 11.95
CA ASN A 459 26.89 -3.97 11.11
C ASN A 459 27.97 -3.31 11.99
N GLN A 460 28.95 -4.09 12.44
CA GLN A 460 30.04 -3.69 13.33
C GLN A 460 30.92 -2.53 12.81
N THR A 461 30.80 -2.14 11.53
CA THR A 461 31.49 -0.95 11.01
C THR A 461 30.71 0.34 11.23
N LEU A 462 29.37 0.24 11.33
CA LEU A 462 28.47 1.37 11.47
C LEU A 462 27.89 1.51 12.89
N LEU A 463 27.80 0.40 13.63
CA LEU A 463 27.16 0.34 14.94
C LEU A 463 28.13 -0.02 16.06
N PHE A 464 27.93 0.63 17.19
CA PHE A 464 28.37 0.19 18.50
C PHE A 464 27.17 -0.34 19.31
N SER A 465 27.44 -1.20 20.29
CA SER A 465 26.44 -1.77 21.20
C SER A 465 27.11 -2.14 22.52
N ASP A 466 26.42 -1.95 23.64
CA ASP A 466 26.87 -2.35 24.97
C ASP A 466 25.94 -3.43 25.54
N PRO A 467 26.42 -4.68 25.70
CA PRO A 467 25.64 -5.75 26.29
C PRO A 467 25.12 -5.47 27.70
N SER A 468 25.77 -4.59 28.48
CA SER A 468 25.33 -4.24 29.84
C SER A 468 24.13 -3.29 29.88
N GLN A 469 23.83 -2.62 28.76
CA GLN A 469 22.64 -1.78 28.58
C GLN A 469 21.49 -2.52 27.87
N SER A 470 21.71 -3.78 27.47
CA SER A 470 20.72 -4.63 26.82
C SER A 470 20.04 -5.57 27.82
N ASP A 471 18.76 -5.85 27.59
CA ASP A 471 17.98 -6.83 28.36
C ASP A 471 17.48 -7.99 27.45
N ALA A 472 16.68 -8.90 27.99
CA ALA A 472 16.19 -10.05 27.23
C ALA A 472 15.24 -9.67 26.07
N ASN A 473 14.63 -8.49 26.10
CA ASN A 473 13.65 -7.99 25.14
C ASN A 473 14.05 -6.66 24.46
N SER A 474 15.11 -5.99 24.89
CA SER A 474 15.65 -4.79 24.24
C SER A 474 17.17 -4.78 24.07
N LYS A 475 17.65 -4.16 22.98
CA LYS A 475 19.08 -4.02 22.66
C LYS A 475 19.39 -2.61 22.17
N ASP A 476 20.39 -1.97 22.78
CA ASP A 476 20.76 -0.58 22.50
C ASP A 476 21.94 -0.46 21.54
N PHE A 477 21.81 0.46 20.59
CA PHE A 477 22.77 0.70 19.51
C PHE A 477 22.98 2.21 19.27
N TRP A 478 24.20 2.61 18.96
CA TRP A 478 24.52 3.95 18.48
C TRP A 478 25.47 3.90 17.30
N PHE A 479 25.33 4.88 16.41
CA PHE A 479 26.09 4.92 15.16
C PHE A 479 27.50 5.49 15.35
N ASN A 480 28.46 4.84 14.69
CA ASN A 480 29.71 5.48 14.31
C ASN A 480 29.41 6.52 13.22
N MET A 481 29.16 7.77 13.65
CA MET A 481 28.79 8.87 12.75
C MET A 481 29.85 9.15 11.66
N GLN A 482 31.13 8.88 11.92
CA GLN A 482 32.20 9.04 10.92
C GLN A 482 32.10 7.96 9.82
N ALA A 483 31.89 6.71 10.21
CA ALA A 483 31.70 5.59 9.27
C ALA A 483 30.40 5.75 8.47
N LEU A 484 29.30 6.15 9.12
CA LEU A 484 28.02 6.45 8.47
C LEU A 484 28.15 7.58 7.45
N THR A 485 28.80 8.70 7.81
CA THR A 485 29.01 9.83 6.90
C THR A 485 29.86 9.44 5.68
N SER A 486 30.88 8.61 5.89
CA SER A 486 31.73 8.08 4.80
C SER A 486 30.95 7.13 3.89
N TYR A 487 30.09 6.27 4.46
CA TYR A 487 29.21 5.38 3.70
C TYR A 487 28.23 6.16 2.84
N LEU A 488 27.51 7.12 3.42
CA LEU A 488 26.50 7.93 2.73
C LEU A 488 27.13 8.79 1.63
N ARG A 489 28.32 9.37 1.86
CA ARG A 489 29.08 10.08 0.82
C ARG A 489 29.36 9.17 -0.38
N LYS A 490 29.91 7.98 -0.15
CA LYS A 490 30.20 7.01 -1.21
C LYS A 490 28.94 6.55 -1.94
N ALA A 491 27.84 6.35 -1.23
CA ALA A 491 26.54 6.03 -1.84
C ALA A 491 26.03 7.18 -2.74
N SER A 492 26.27 8.43 -2.34
CA SER A 492 25.90 9.61 -3.14
C SER A 492 26.77 9.83 -4.38
N GLU A 493 28.05 9.47 -4.32
CA GLU A 493 28.94 9.47 -5.49
C GLU A 493 28.52 8.39 -6.51
N GLN A 494 28.03 7.24 -6.02
CA GLN A 494 27.53 6.14 -6.86
C GLN A 494 26.14 6.42 -7.46
N ASN A 495 25.26 7.12 -6.74
CA ASN A 495 23.94 7.52 -7.25
C ASN A 495 23.55 8.93 -6.77
N PRO A 496 23.97 9.98 -7.50
CA PRO A 496 23.65 11.37 -7.15
C PRO A 496 22.18 11.76 -7.37
N ALA A 497 21.39 10.93 -8.06
CA ALA A 497 19.97 11.19 -8.34
C ALA A 497 19.02 10.56 -7.30
N ALA A 498 19.53 9.74 -6.39
CA ALA A 498 18.71 9.06 -5.38
C ALA A 498 18.12 10.06 -4.36
N SER A 499 16.81 10.01 -4.12
CA SER A 499 16.17 10.81 -3.06
C SER A 499 16.55 10.31 -1.65
N TYR A 500 16.88 9.03 -1.53
CA TYR A 500 17.24 8.36 -0.27
C TYR A 500 18.40 7.37 -0.47
N TYR A 501 19.21 7.21 0.57
CA TYR A 501 20.27 6.21 0.68
C TYR A 501 19.89 5.16 1.71
N ASN A 502 19.77 3.91 1.27
CA ASN A 502 19.46 2.77 2.12
C ASN A 502 20.75 2.19 2.70
N VAL A 503 20.76 1.90 3.99
CA VAL A 503 21.91 1.39 4.73
C VAL A 503 21.49 0.16 5.52
N ASP A 504 22.16 -0.97 5.27
CA ASP A 504 21.91 -2.22 5.99
C ASP A 504 22.51 -2.16 7.40
N ILE A 505 21.63 -2.23 8.42
CA ILE A 505 21.95 -1.93 9.82
C ILE A 505 22.24 -3.20 10.60
N LEU A 506 21.34 -4.19 10.52
CA LEU A 506 21.50 -5.48 11.17
C LEU A 506 20.72 -6.57 10.44
N LYS A 507 21.12 -7.83 10.69
CA LYS A 507 20.38 -9.04 10.30
C LYS A 507 20.06 -9.85 11.54
N TYR A 508 18.95 -10.57 11.54
CA TYR A 508 18.52 -11.38 12.68
C TYR A 508 17.89 -12.70 12.26
N GLN A 509 17.98 -13.68 13.16
CA GLN A 509 17.25 -14.94 13.08
C GLN A 509 16.21 -14.98 14.20
N VAL A 510 14.97 -15.33 13.85
CA VAL A 510 13.85 -15.41 14.79
C VAL A 510 13.68 -16.88 15.18
N SER A 511 13.46 -17.13 16.48
CA SER A 511 13.13 -18.44 17.01
C SER A 511 11.85 -18.96 16.40
N SER A 512 11.85 -20.23 16.00
CA SER A 512 10.70 -20.89 15.38
C SER A 512 10.37 -22.21 16.09
N ASN A 513 9.08 -22.52 16.18
CA ASN A 513 8.55 -23.72 16.82
C ASN A 513 7.72 -24.55 15.83
N GLY A 514 8.40 -25.03 14.77
CA GLY A 514 7.79 -25.78 13.67
C GLY A 514 6.56 -25.06 13.10
N ILE A 515 5.48 -25.82 12.88
CA ILE A 515 4.24 -25.34 12.26
C ILE A 515 3.55 -24.17 13.00
N GLN A 516 3.84 -23.95 14.28
CA GLN A 516 3.24 -22.81 15.00
C GLN A 516 3.84 -21.47 14.57
N SER A 517 5.03 -21.48 13.96
CA SER A 517 5.70 -20.29 13.42
C SER A 517 5.46 -20.06 11.93
N THR A 518 4.60 -20.84 11.28
CA THR A 518 4.22 -20.62 9.88
C THR A 518 2.92 -19.82 9.76
N PRO A 519 2.86 -18.72 8.99
CA PRO A 519 1.64 -17.92 8.84
C PRO A 519 0.57 -18.54 7.93
N LEU A 520 0.93 -19.56 7.14
CA LEU A 520 0.02 -20.33 6.32
C LEU A 520 0.37 -21.83 6.43
N ASN A 521 -0.34 -22.54 7.28
CA ASN A 521 -0.09 -23.96 7.54
C ASN A 521 -0.56 -24.79 6.34
N LEU A 522 0.25 -25.75 5.87
CA LEU A 522 -0.02 -26.56 4.68
C LEU A 522 -0.09 -28.06 5.03
N ALA A 523 -1.01 -28.79 4.41
CA ALA A 523 -1.05 -30.25 4.43
C ALA A 523 -1.32 -30.79 3.02
N VAL A 524 -0.45 -31.66 2.53
CA VAL A 524 -0.46 -32.13 1.13
C VAL A 524 -0.74 -33.63 1.07
N TYR A 525 -1.57 -34.01 0.10
CA TYR A 525 -1.94 -35.39 -0.19
C TYR A 525 -1.85 -35.64 -1.70
N TRP A 526 -1.10 -36.67 -2.08
CA TRP A 526 -1.01 -37.18 -3.45
C TRP A 526 -1.59 -38.58 -3.54
N LYS A 527 -2.24 -38.86 -4.67
CA LYS A 527 -2.65 -40.21 -5.06
C LYS A 527 -2.32 -40.43 -6.53
N CYS A 528 -1.20 -41.09 -6.78
CA CYS A 528 -0.71 -41.40 -8.12
C CYS A 528 -1.23 -42.77 -8.58
N THR A 529 -1.76 -42.82 -9.80
CA THR A 529 -2.18 -44.05 -10.49
C THR A 529 -1.62 -44.03 -11.92
N PRO A 530 -1.56 -45.18 -12.63
CA PRO A 530 -0.97 -45.21 -13.98
C PRO A 530 -1.62 -44.27 -15.00
N SER A 531 -2.91 -43.94 -14.84
CA SER A 531 -3.65 -43.06 -15.76
C SER A 531 -3.99 -41.68 -15.20
N THR A 532 -3.98 -41.52 -13.87
CA THR A 532 -4.40 -40.26 -13.23
C THR A 532 -3.64 -39.93 -11.96
N THR A 533 -3.51 -38.64 -11.64
CA THR A 533 -2.99 -38.15 -10.36
C THR A 533 -4.02 -37.25 -9.70
N ASP A 534 -4.45 -37.62 -8.49
CA ASP A 534 -5.27 -36.73 -7.66
C ASP A 534 -4.37 -36.00 -6.65
N LEU A 535 -4.49 -34.68 -6.58
CA LEU A 535 -3.78 -33.79 -5.66
C LEU A 535 -4.79 -33.07 -4.76
N ARG A 536 -4.48 -32.99 -3.46
CA ARG A 536 -5.13 -32.08 -2.51
C ARG A 536 -4.07 -31.35 -1.69
N LEU A 537 -4.14 -30.02 -1.67
CA LEU A 537 -3.45 -29.17 -0.71
C LEU A 537 -4.51 -28.51 0.17
N ASP A 538 -4.49 -28.77 1.48
CA ASP A 538 -5.22 -27.99 2.45
C ASP A 538 -4.32 -26.88 3.02
N TYR A 539 -4.90 -25.71 3.23
CA TYR A 539 -4.22 -24.57 3.84
C TYR A 539 -5.04 -23.97 4.99
N ARG A 540 -4.37 -23.37 5.97
CA ARG A 540 -4.98 -22.63 7.08
C ARG A 540 -4.12 -21.42 7.44
N TYR A 541 -4.74 -20.23 7.46
CA TYR A 541 -4.16 -19.02 8.02
C TYR A 541 -3.84 -19.20 9.51
N ASN A 542 -2.68 -18.70 9.96
CA ASN A 542 -2.24 -18.81 11.35
C ASN A 542 -1.93 -17.42 11.94
N PRO A 543 -2.90 -16.77 12.60
CA PRO A 543 -2.68 -15.46 13.23
C PRO A 543 -1.65 -15.51 14.37
N GLU A 544 -1.56 -16.62 15.11
CA GLU A 544 -0.67 -16.76 16.29
C GLU A 544 0.83 -16.68 15.94
N SER A 545 1.17 -16.93 14.67
CA SER A 545 2.54 -16.74 14.15
C SER A 545 2.98 -15.26 14.06
N MET A 546 2.05 -14.31 14.20
CA MET A 546 2.26 -12.86 14.07
C MET A 546 1.91 -12.13 15.36
N LEU A 547 2.67 -11.10 15.73
CA LEU A 547 2.31 -10.23 16.87
C LEU A 547 1.13 -9.31 16.54
N CYS A 548 1.01 -8.89 15.28
CA CYS A 548 -0.12 -8.14 14.74
C CYS A 548 -0.56 -8.83 13.44
N PRO A 549 -1.59 -9.69 13.48
CA PRO A 549 -2.05 -10.44 12.31
C PRO A 549 -2.46 -9.52 11.16
N GLY A 550 -1.89 -9.76 9.98
CA GLY A 550 -2.19 -9.05 8.74
C GLY A 550 -2.56 -10.02 7.62
N PRO A 551 -3.26 -9.56 6.56
CA PRO A 551 -3.57 -10.40 5.42
C PRO A 551 -2.31 -10.88 4.71
N LEU A 552 -2.37 -12.10 4.17
CA LEU A 552 -1.39 -12.61 3.22
C LEU A 552 -1.89 -12.27 1.81
N SER A 553 -1.20 -11.36 1.14
CA SER A 553 -1.51 -10.92 -0.21
C SER A 553 -0.63 -11.62 -1.25
N ASN A 554 -1.05 -11.57 -2.52
CA ASN A 554 -0.36 -12.22 -3.64
C ASN A 554 -0.11 -13.72 -3.42
N VAL A 555 -1.08 -14.44 -2.84
CA VAL A 555 -0.93 -15.86 -2.53
C VAL A 555 -0.94 -16.69 -3.82
N GLN A 556 0.16 -17.40 -4.08
CA GLN A 556 0.32 -18.26 -5.25
C GLN A 556 0.79 -19.65 -4.84
N VAL A 557 0.26 -20.69 -5.47
CA VAL A 557 0.67 -22.09 -5.27
C VAL A 557 1.08 -22.68 -6.60
N LEU A 558 2.33 -23.14 -6.69
CA LEU A 558 2.94 -23.72 -7.89
C LEU A 558 3.27 -25.19 -7.65
N VAL A 559 2.71 -26.08 -8.46
CA VAL A 559 2.88 -27.54 -8.34
C VAL A 559 3.39 -28.13 -9.66
N PRO A 560 4.60 -28.69 -9.71
CA PRO A 560 5.06 -29.45 -10.87
C PRO A 560 4.41 -30.84 -10.91
N VAL A 561 4.04 -31.33 -12.09
CA VAL A 561 3.43 -32.68 -12.28
C VAL A 561 4.03 -33.32 -13.53
N ASP A 562 4.61 -34.50 -13.39
CA ASP A 562 5.18 -35.30 -14.48
C ASP A 562 4.16 -36.31 -15.05
N GLY A 563 4.63 -37.27 -15.87
CA GLY A 563 3.78 -38.30 -16.49
C GLY A 563 2.98 -37.86 -17.73
N GLY A 564 3.41 -36.78 -18.39
CA GLY A 564 2.83 -36.34 -19.67
C GLY A 564 1.35 -35.94 -19.55
N VAL A 565 1.05 -34.96 -18.71
CA VAL A 565 -0.33 -34.48 -18.44
C VAL A 565 -1.04 -34.06 -19.73
N THR A 566 -2.10 -34.78 -20.08
CA THR A 566 -2.94 -34.51 -21.27
C THR A 566 -4.11 -33.59 -20.94
N ASN A 567 -4.62 -33.64 -19.71
CA ASN A 567 -5.79 -32.91 -19.24
C ASN A 567 -5.70 -32.62 -17.74
N MET A 568 -6.30 -31.52 -17.29
CA MET A 568 -6.32 -31.10 -15.89
C MET A 568 -7.70 -30.55 -15.51
N GLN A 569 -8.28 -31.10 -14.44
CA GLN A 569 -9.46 -30.54 -13.78
C GLN A 569 -9.04 -30.01 -12.40
N SER A 570 -9.55 -28.86 -11.97
CA SER A 570 -9.14 -28.24 -10.70
C SER A 570 -10.26 -27.43 -10.03
N LEU A 571 -10.25 -27.41 -8.70
CA LEU A 571 -11.17 -26.64 -7.86
C LEU A 571 -10.40 -26.06 -6.65
N PRO A 572 -10.33 -24.72 -6.48
CA PRO A 572 -10.70 -23.69 -7.46
C PRO A 572 -9.89 -23.82 -8.76
N THR A 573 -10.32 -23.16 -9.83
CA THR A 573 -9.68 -23.25 -11.15
C THR A 573 -8.22 -22.81 -11.12
N ALA A 574 -7.34 -23.68 -11.61
CA ALA A 574 -5.91 -23.44 -11.76
C ALA A 574 -5.54 -23.21 -13.22
N VAL A 575 -4.34 -22.66 -13.45
CA VAL A 575 -3.73 -22.55 -14.79
C VAL A 575 -2.69 -23.65 -14.96
N TRP A 576 -2.86 -24.49 -15.98
CA TRP A 576 -1.84 -25.46 -16.42
C TRP A 576 -0.84 -24.80 -17.38
N ASN A 577 0.45 -25.08 -17.22
CA ASN A 577 1.51 -24.72 -18.15
C ASN A 577 2.23 -26.00 -18.61
N SER A 578 1.99 -26.37 -19.87
CA SER A 578 2.59 -27.54 -20.52
C SER A 578 4.04 -27.35 -20.98
N GLU A 579 4.52 -26.11 -21.17
CA GLU A 579 5.96 -25.86 -21.45
C GLU A 579 6.83 -26.21 -20.24
N LEU A 580 6.29 -26.04 -19.02
CA LEU A 580 7.02 -26.16 -17.76
C LEU A 580 6.52 -27.30 -16.85
N ASN A 581 5.52 -28.06 -17.30
CA ASN A 581 4.84 -29.13 -16.55
C ASN A 581 4.41 -28.71 -15.14
N LYS A 582 3.72 -27.56 -15.04
CA LYS A 582 3.36 -26.91 -13.77
C LYS A 582 1.93 -26.39 -13.74
N THR A 583 1.28 -26.57 -12.60
CA THR A 583 -0.01 -25.97 -12.24
C THR A 583 0.22 -24.74 -11.37
N LEU A 584 -0.51 -23.65 -11.62
CA LEU A 584 -0.49 -22.43 -10.83
C LEU A 584 -1.91 -22.07 -10.35
N TRP A 585 -2.09 -21.97 -9.04
CA TRP A 585 -3.19 -21.24 -8.43
C TRP A 585 -2.74 -19.82 -8.04
N LYS A 586 -3.63 -18.85 -8.25
CA LYS A 586 -3.56 -17.52 -7.64
C LYS A 586 -4.80 -17.36 -6.77
N LEU A 587 -4.62 -17.13 -5.48
CA LEU A 587 -5.72 -16.98 -4.52
C LEU A 587 -5.89 -15.50 -4.15
N SER A 588 -7.10 -15.14 -3.75
CA SER A 588 -7.37 -13.87 -3.09
C SER A 588 -6.64 -13.79 -1.75
N ASP A 589 -6.55 -12.59 -1.19
CA ASP A 589 -5.89 -12.34 0.08
C ASP A 589 -6.48 -13.19 1.22
N ILE A 590 -5.59 -13.86 1.96
CA ILE A 590 -5.95 -14.79 3.04
C ILE A 590 -5.75 -14.11 4.38
N SER A 591 -6.81 -14.11 5.21
CA SER A 591 -6.81 -13.55 6.55
C SER A 591 -7.85 -14.25 7.43
N GLU A 592 -7.86 -13.95 8.72
CA GLU A 592 -8.92 -14.35 9.67
C GLU A 592 -10.32 -13.88 9.25
N ARG A 593 -10.42 -12.81 8.44
CA ARG A 593 -11.68 -12.26 7.90
C ARG A 593 -12.11 -12.88 6.57
N SER A 594 -11.29 -13.75 5.98
CA SER A 594 -11.62 -14.47 4.75
C SER A 594 -12.57 -15.63 5.07
N ASP A 595 -13.31 -16.13 4.06
CA ASP A 595 -14.21 -17.27 4.22
C ASP A 595 -13.53 -18.46 4.94
N ASN A 596 -14.27 -19.14 5.82
CA ASN A 596 -13.77 -20.22 6.69
C ASN A 596 -12.50 -19.84 7.49
N GLU A 597 -12.42 -18.60 7.98
CA GLU A 597 -11.31 -18.10 8.83
C GLU A 597 -9.94 -18.24 8.14
N GLY A 598 -9.91 -18.08 6.81
CA GLY A 598 -8.69 -18.25 6.02
C GLY A 598 -8.23 -19.70 5.86
N SER A 599 -9.12 -20.68 6.07
CA SER A 599 -8.88 -22.11 5.78
C SER A 599 -9.51 -22.54 4.45
N GLY A 600 -8.85 -23.40 3.69
CA GLY A 600 -9.38 -23.92 2.43
C GLY A 600 -8.65 -25.12 1.86
N SER A 601 -9.15 -25.63 0.73
CA SER A 601 -8.56 -26.74 -0.03
C SER A 601 -8.38 -26.35 -1.49
N LEU A 602 -7.22 -26.67 -2.06
CA LEU A 602 -6.99 -26.73 -3.50
C LEU A 602 -6.98 -28.20 -3.92
N ARG A 603 -7.71 -28.52 -4.98
CA ARG A 603 -7.81 -29.88 -5.53
C ARG A 603 -7.56 -29.87 -7.01
N ALA A 604 -6.81 -30.83 -7.51
CA ALA A 604 -6.65 -31.07 -8.94
C ALA A 604 -6.62 -32.56 -9.26
N LYS A 605 -7.10 -32.90 -10.45
CA LYS A 605 -6.97 -34.20 -11.06
C LYS A 605 -6.30 -34.04 -12.42
N PHE A 606 -5.21 -34.77 -12.62
CA PHE A 606 -4.42 -34.79 -13.85
C PHE A 606 -4.63 -36.12 -14.56
N GLU A 607 -4.91 -36.10 -15.86
CA GLU A 607 -4.93 -37.28 -16.71
C GLU A 607 -3.55 -37.40 -17.38
N LEU A 608 -2.96 -38.59 -17.35
CA LEU A 608 -1.56 -38.84 -17.73
C LEU A 608 -1.50 -39.67 -19.02
N SER A 609 -0.50 -39.39 -19.86
CA SER A 609 -0.17 -40.26 -21.00
C SER A 609 0.95 -41.27 -20.68
N ASP A 610 1.79 -41.00 -19.67
CA ASP A 610 2.95 -41.81 -19.28
C ASP A 610 3.07 -41.87 -17.74
N GLY A 611 2.03 -42.37 -17.08
CA GLY A 611 1.97 -42.46 -15.61
C GLY A 611 2.47 -43.79 -15.02
N PRO A 612 2.58 -43.89 -13.69
CA PRO A 612 2.17 -42.92 -12.68
C PRO A 612 3.15 -41.74 -12.54
N SER A 613 2.63 -40.59 -12.12
CA SER A 613 3.44 -39.44 -11.70
C SER A 613 4.18 -39.71 -10.39
N SER A 614 5.25 -38.95 -10.16
CA SER A 614 5.95 -38.92 -8.87
C SER A 614 5.43 -37.74 -8.02
N PRO A 615 5.04 -37.95 -6.74
CA PRO A 615 4.74 -36.86 -5.83
C PRO A 615 5.88 -35.85 -5.77
N SER A 616 5.55 -34.58 -5.99
CA SER A 616 6.54 -33.51 -6.15
C SER A 616 6.46 -32.49 -5.02
N THR A 617 7.56 -31.78 -4.78
CA THR A 617 7.58 -30.64 -3.87
C THR A 617 6.87 -29.45 -4.53
N LEU A 618 5.76 -29.01 -3.94
CA LEU A 618 5.10 -27.75 -4.34
C LEU A 618 5.75 -26.55 -3.65
N ALA A 619 5.59 -25.38 -4.25
CA ALA A 619 6.00 -24.09 -3.68
C ALA A 619 4.79 -23.18 -3.47
N VAL A 620 4.85 -22.38 -2.41
CA VAL A 620 3.87 -21.33 -2.11
C VAL A 620 4.59 -19.99 -2.01
N GLN A 621 3.96 -18.92 -2.51
CA GLN A 621 4.45 -17.56 -2.40
C GLN A 621 3.36 -16.67 -1.80
N PHE A 622 3.73 -15.77 -0.89
CA PHE A 622 2.88 -14.70 -0.37
C PHE A 622 3.72 -13.56 0.24
N VAL A 623 3.09 -12.42 0.47
CA VAL A 623 3.66 -11.28 1.20
C VAL A 623 2.63 -10.73 2.20
N SER A 624 3.08 -10.20 3.33
CA SER A 624 2.27 -9.38 4.22
C SER A 624 3.01 -8.08 4.52
N GLU A 625 2.29 -6.97 4.54
CA GLU A 625 2.81 -5.62 4.77
C GLU A 625 2.12 -5.04 6.03
N GLY A 626 2.85 -4.24 6.80
CA GLY A 626 2.40 -3.67 8.08
C GLY A 626 2.88 -4.42 9.33
N SER A 627 3.36 -5.66 9.21
CA SER A 627 3.78 -6.48 10.35
C SER A 627 5.07 -7.31 10.11
N THR A 628 5.58 -7.89 11.18
CA THR A 628 6.67 -8.88 11.21
C THR A 628 6.25 -10.08 12.06
N LEU A 629 6.82 -11.25 11.81
CA LEU A 629 6.62 -12.49 12.58
C LEU A 629 7.34 -12.42 13.93
N SER A 630 8.51 -11.77 14.00
CA SER A 630 9.18 -11.51 15.28
C SER A 630 8.42 -10.51 16.16
N GLY A 631 7.70 -9.55 15.55
CA GLY A 631 7.18 -8.39 16.25
C GLY A 631 8.25 -7.34 16.61
N VAL A 632 9.47 -7.46 16.09
CA VAL A 632 10.59 -6.52 16.33
C VAL A 632 10.21 -5.08 15.97
N ASP A 633 10.75 -4.12 16.72
CA ASP A 633 10.57 -2.69 16.46
C ASP A 633 11.80 -1.86 16.84
N MET A 634 11.80 -0.58 16.50
CA MET A 634 12.83 0.39 16.88
C MET A 634 12.23 1.67 17.47
N ASP A 635 12.73 2.06 18.64
CA ASP A 635 12.62 3.43 19.16
C ASP A 635 13.91 4.21 18.85
N LEU A 636 13.79 5.50 18.51
CA LEU A 636 14.93 6.41 18.49
C LEU A 636 15.20 6.96 19.89
N LEU A 637 16.47 7.08 20.26
CA LEU A 637 16.91 7.66 21.52
C LEU A 637 17.55 9.03 21.26
N GLY A 638 17.04 10.06 21.95
CA GLY A 638 17.45 11.46 21.78
C GLY A 638 16.59 12.23 20.76
N THR A 639 16.83 13.54 20.68
CA THR A 639 15.98 14.49 19.93
C THR A 639 16.55 14.92 18.56
N GLY A 640 17.76 14.47 18.20
CA GLY A 640 18.42 14.87 16.94
C GLY A 640 17.81 14.25 15.68
N TYR A 641 17.02 13.18 15.83
CA TYR A 641 16.43 12.41 14.73
C TYR A 641 14.96 12.09 15.01
N ARG A 642 14.17 11.94 13.95
CA ARG A 642 12.79 11.46 14.03
C ARG A 642 12.51 10.41 12.95
N LEU A 643 11.65 9.45 13.29
CA LEU A 643 11.12 8.52 12.31
C LEU A 643 10.12 9.23 11.39
N SER A 644 10.43 9.28 10.09
CA SER A 644 9.49 9.73 9.05
C SER A 644 8.60 8.59 8.54
N LEU A 645 9.08 7.35 8.64
CA LEU A 645 8.36 6.13 8.26
C LEU A 645 8.92 4.93 9.05
N ASN A 646 8.03 4.07 9.54
CA ASN A 646 8.37 2.75 10.05
C ASN A 646 7.64 1.71 9.19
N LYS A 647 8.38 1.05 8.29
CA LYS A 647 7.85 0.04 7.38
C LYS A 647 8.19 -1.36 7.91
N LYS A 648 7.18 -2.22 7.99
CA LYS A 648 7.30 -3.63 8.40
C LYS A 648 6.67 -4.52 7.35
N ARG A 649 7.30 -5.64 7.03
CA ARG A 649 6.75 -6.66 6.13
C ARG A 649 7.42 -8.01 6.33
N PHE A 650 6.75 -9.08 5.93
CA PHE A 650 7.37 -10.39 5.72
C PHE A 650 6.92 -11.00 4.38
N ALA A 651 7.77 -11.85 3.81
CA ALA A 651 7.47 -12.58 2.57
C ALA A 651 7.97 -14.03 2.66
N THR A 652 7.42 -14.90 1.82
CA THR A 652 7.95 -16.26 1.63
C THR A 652 9.38 -16.23 1.07
N GLY A 653 10.28 -16.95 1.74
CA GLY A 653 11.51 -17.47 1.14
C GLY A 653 11.23 -18.79 0.44
N ARG A 654 11.92 -19.86 0.84
CA ARG A 654 11.59 -21.23 0.43
C ARG A 654 10.42 -21.74 1.27
N TYR A 655 9.20 -21.61 0.75
CA TYR A 655 7.97 -22.10 1.39
C TYR A 655 7.42 -23.25 0.56
N MET A 656 7.55 -24.47 1.05
CA MET A 656 7.44 -25.69 0.25
C MET A 656 6.75 -26.81 1.00
N ALA A 657 6.02 -27.67 0.30
CA ALA A 657 5.42 -28.87 0.88
C ALA A 657 5.63 -30.09 -0.02
N GLU A 658 5.93 -31.23 0.59
CA GLU A 658 6.13 -32.54 -0.04
C GLU A 658 5.16 -33.56 0.58
N CYS A 659 4.97 -34.71 -0.05
CA CYS A 659 4.07 -35.77 0.45
C CYS A 659 4.70 -36.63 1.58
#